data_AF-A0A8C1FNA4-F1
#
_entry.id   AF-A0A8C1FNA4-F1
#
_cell.length_a   1.000
_cell.length_b   1.000
_cell.length_c   1.000
_cell.angle_alpha   90.00
_cell.angle_beta   90.00
_cell.angle_gamma   90.00
#
_symmetry.space_group_name_H-M   'P 1'
#
loop_
_entity.id
_entity.type
_entity.pdbx_description
1 polymer ?
#
loop_
_entity_poly.entity_id
_entity_poly.type
_entity_poly.pdbx_seq_one_letter_code
_entity_poly.pdbx_strand_id
1 'polypeptide(L)'
;MSNALLAEVGWDAGFAIPVANEENKALEEELQKNQKEQLNLENKINKNKDVINALTEHLRNLRQEVSHTQALCKAREKETESEVHFRALAERETGRLKQEVTQLENQLKTLNEKKNVQENNIFKATQKLDELKSQLNWDQQTLEDWLQESAHKDEDTMAIIKYAKQDESKIRELTLNIEKLTLEANQKRKVLDSEVTETVTAQVALDKTAESFGQAHTERQEMISQWENTIEQMRKRDQEIQQCAMVEVLKGTLDRIATDVETNRYQLTILSPTFNGIGKNPELMFRKSQELQGLLDKEKNTTAEICATRAAISNLEGRLSKLDQNLLKRQMIISNQDFQIQMLERKTSHLQGKVNTEEKEALEKKASDLAEALEEKKRTATTLTIQLKKLQDDIRCVRKDTEKIGAEKRELASKIQEMELFIDNSEKDQKKLRLKKQESMVEKGLLKMELQRLRDLLYDRADGVLSLEKRRLQLQAAMKEREEEIHAHREMLAKQAKLTEQERQGLSAAVNERLFKIDKMRKRYENLIVSLAASEGEEEKSQTYFIIKAAQEKEELQRQGDDLDAKIRKTEKEIHALENTLQVVNNCSTTYRKSLTKVTESSPAHQEKLKLEEQRRAAEEKYKYKKRQIPELQEDIDSMSRTLDGLLQEEAVQKETIERTQAHVLSLNNYILSKEEKLNRAIKQCAKYTREIRSAKNSEEKTFEERDIELRELRDVNKSVNKMLLEAMEENPDLSSALQIRFMQVQHDIGTITHHHL
;
A
#
# COMPACT_ATOMS: atom_id res chain seq x y z
N MET A 1 -158.03 -27.79 24.35
CA MET A 1 -158.90 -26.74 23.76
C MET A 1 -158.31 -25.33 23.87
N SER A 2 -157.17 -25.10 24.53
CA SER A 2 -156.53 -23.77 24.62
C SER A 2 -155.77 -23.33 23.36
N ASN A 3 -155.24 -24.26 22.55
CA ASN A 3 -154.47 -23.91 21.34
C ASN A 3 -155.31 -23.45 20.14
N ALA A 4 -156.61 -23.77 20.09
CA ALA A 4 -157.47 -23.34 18.99
C ALA A 4 -157.86 -21.85 19.11
N LEU A 5 -158.07 -21.36 20.34
CA LEU A 5 -158.35 -19.96 20.64
C LEU A 5 -157.12 -19.05 20.51
N LEU A 6 -155.91 -19.58 20.72
CA LEU A 6 -154.66 -18.81 20.58
C LEU A 6 -154.30 -18.55 19.11
N ALA A 7 -154.63 -19.46 18.20
CA ALA A 7 -154.43 -19.28 16.76
C ALA A 7 -155.39 -18.24 16.16
N GLU A 8 -156.63 -18.13 16.66
CA GLU A 8 -157.60 -17.12 16.20
C GLU A 8 -157.24 -15.67 16.57
N VAL A 9 -156.37 -15.47 17.57
CA VAL A 9 -155.89 -14.14 18.02
C VAL A 9 -154.48 -13.81 17.47
N GLY A 10 -153.95 -14.64 16.58
CA GLY A 10 -152.63 -14.41 15.95
C GLY A 10 -151.43 -14.69 16.85
N TRP A 11 -151.59 -15.52 17.88
CA TRP A 11 -150.52 -15.91 18.81
C TRP A 11 -149.92 -17.26 18.41
N ASP A 12 -149.07 -17.27 17.37
CA ASP A 12 -148.19 -18.40 17.05
C ASP A 12 -146.82 -18.22 17.75
N ALA A 13 -146.16 -19.34 18.04
CA ALA A 13 -144.90 -19.51 18.79
C ALA A 13 -143.64 -18.99 18.05
N GLY A 14 -143.76 -17.88 17.32
CA GLY A 14 -142.64 -17.11 16.78
C GLY A 14 -142.23 -15.99 17.73
N PHE A 15 -140.95 -15.63 17.76
CA PHE A 15 -140.33 -14.53 18.52
C PHE A 15 -140.83 -13.12 18.11
N ALA A 16 -142.11 -12.98 17.73
CA ALA A 16 -142.75 -11.70 17.49
C ALA A 16 -143.57 -11.31 18.74
N ILE A 17 -143.22 -10.17 19.33
CA ILE A 17 -144.02 -9.54 20.37
C ILE A 17 -145.33 -9.07 19.72
N PRO A 18 -146.52 -9.37 20.27
CA PRO A 18 -147.74 -8.72 19.82
C PRO A 18 -147.68 -7.24 20.18
N VAL A 19 -147.38 -6.42 19.19
CA VAL A 19 -147.37 -4.98 19.34
C VAL A 19 -148.82 -4.49 19.37
N ALA A 20 -149.25 -3.94 20.50
CA ALA A 20 -150.66 -3.59 20.73
C ALA A 20 -151.16 -2.38 19.89
N ASN A 21 -150.29 -1.64 19.19
CA ASN A 21 -150.68 -0.55 18.28
C ASN A 21 -149.74 -0.45 17.05
N GLU A 22 -150.19 0.16 15.95
CA GLU A 22 -149.38 0.32 14.71
C GLU A 22 -148.14 1.21 14.91
N GLU A 23 -148.19 2.20 15.82
CA GLU A 23 -147.08 3.11 16.11
C GLU A 23 -145.85 2.38 16.66
N ASN A 24 -146.05 1.45 17.60
CA ASN A 24 -144.95 0.69 18.18
C ASN A 24 -144.30 -0.26 17.15
N LYS A 25 -145.04 -0.69 16.12
CA LYS A 25 -144.52 -1.53 15.04
C LYS A 25 -143.64 -0.70 14.09
N ALA A 26 -144.04 0.53 13.78
CA ALA A 26 -143.23 1.47 13.02
C ALA A 26 -141.94 1.84 13.78
N LEU A 27 -142.01 2.05 15.10
CA LEU A 27 -140.83 2.30 15.93
C LEU A 27 -139.89 1.09 16.00
N GLU A 28 -140.40 -0.13 16.03
CA GLU A 28 -139.57 -1.34 16.00
C GLU A 28 -138.85 -1.51 14.65
N GLU A 29 -139.53 -1.24 13.53
CA GLU A 29 -138.91 -1.24 12.19
C GLU A 29 -137.83 -0.15 12.05
N GLU A 30 -138.07 1.06 12.57
CA GLU A 30 -137.09 2.15 12.58
C GLU A 30 -135.88 1.80 13.46
N LEU A 31 -136.11 1.18 14.62
CA LEU A 31 -135.06 0.74 15.53
C LEU A 31 -134.21 -0.37 14.90
N GLN A 32 -134.82 -1.33 14.20
CA GLN A 32 -134.09 -2.36 13.44
C GLN A 32 -133.25 -1.75 12.30
N LYS A 33 -133.79 -0.76 11.58
CA LYS A 33 -133.05 -0.05 10.52
C LYS A 33 -131.85 0.69 11.10
N ASN A 34 -132.04 1.43 12.19
CA ASN A 34 -130.98 2.16 12.88
C ASN A 34 -129.90 1.21 13.43
N GLN A 35 -130.28 0.05 13.99
CA GLN A 35 -129.33 -0.97 14.42
C GLN A 35 -128.50 -1.53 13.26
N LYS A 36 -129.12 -1.77 12.09
CA LYS A 36 -128.42 -2.25 10.90
C LYS A 36 -127.45 -1.20 10.33
N GLU A 37 -127.84 0.07 10.34
CA GLU A 37 -126.98 1.18 9.94
C GLU A 37 -125.81 1.38 10.92
N GLN A 38 -126.07 1.30 12.23
CA GLN A 38 -125.04 1.33 13.27
C GLN A 38 -124.01 0.22 13.06
N LEU A 39 -124.45 -1.03 12.86
CA LEU A 39 -123.55 -2.16 12.60
C LEU A 39 -122.70 -1.95 11.34
N ASN A 40 -123.29 -1.40 10.27
CA ASN A 40 -122.56 -1.09 9.04
C ASN A 40 -121.51 0.01 9.22
N LEU A 41 -121.84 1.07 9.97
CA LEU A 41 -120.90 2.13 10.31
C LEU A 41 -119.78 1.63 11.22
N GLU A 42 -120.10 0.81 12.21
CA GLU A 42 -119.14 0.19 13.11
C GLU A 42 -118.16 -0.73 12.36
N ASN A 43 -118.67 -1.52 11.41
CA ASN A 43 -117.83 -2.33 10.52
C ASN A 43 -116.90 -1.47 9.64
N LYS A 44 -117.37 -0.32 9.14
CA LYS A 44 -116.53 0.62 8.37
C LYS A 44 -115.46 1.28 9.26
N ILE A 45 -115.83 1.67 10.47
CA ILE A 45 -114.89 2.25 11.45
C ILE A 45 -113.80 1.23 11.80
N ASN A 46 -114.17 -0.02 12.06
CA ASN A 46 -113.21 -1.08 12.37
C ASN A 46 -112.25 -1.32 11.19
N LYS A 47 -112.77 -1.42 9.95
CA LYS A 47 -111.91 -1.53 8.75
C LYS A 47 -110.95 -0.35 8.60
N ASN A 48 -111.44 0.88 8.78
CA ASN A 48 -110.59 2.07 8.70
C ASN A 48 -109.53 2.08 9.81
N LYS A 49 -109.88 1.62 11.02
CA LYS A 49 -108.94 1.50 12.13
C LYS A 49 -107.84 0.49 11.84
N ASP A 50 -108.17 -0.65 11.24
CA ASP A 50 -107.19 -1.65 10.83
C ASP A 50 -106.24 -1.10 9.75
N VAL A 51 -106.77 -0.37 8.76
CA VAL A 51 -105.95 0.30 7.73
C VAL A 51 -105.03 1.36 8.34
N ILE A 52 -105.54 2.19 9.26
CA ILE A 52 -104.72 3.21 9.95
C ILE A 52 -103.62 2.53 10.77
N ASN A 53 -103.93 1.45 11.49
CA ASN A 53 -102.93 0.72 12.26
C ASN A 53 -101.84 0.13 11.35
N ALA A 54 -102.22 -0.52 10.24
CA ALA A 54 -101.28 -1.07 9.27
C ALA A 54 -100.39 0.00 8.62
N LEU A 55 -100.96 1.15 8.24
CA LEU A 55 -100.19 2.27 7.69
C LEU A 55 -99.26 2.90 8.73
N THR A 56 -99.69 2.99 9.99
CA THR A 56 -98.86 3.52 11.08
C THR A 56 -97.67 2.61 11.36
N GLU A 57 -97.89 1.30 11.37
CA GLU A 57 -96.82 0.31 11.50
C GLU A 57 -95.86 0.33 10.29
N HIS A 58 -96.40 0.40 9.07
CA HIS A 58 -95.58 0.54 7.87
C HIS A 58 -94.75 1.83 7.88
N LEU A 59 -95.34 2.96 8.30
CA LEU A 59 -94.62 4.24 8.44
C LEU A 59 -93.52 4.17 9.50
N ARG A 60 -93.75 3.45 10.61
CA ARG A 60 -92.71 3.18 11.61
C ARG A 60 -91.57 2.36 10.99
N ASN A 61 -91.89 1.31 10.24
CA ASN A 61 -90.88 0.47 9.58
C ASN A 61 -90.09 1.27 8.54
N LEU A 62 -90.76 2.08 7.71
CA LEU A 62 -90.09 2.97 6.75
C LEU A 62 -89.14 3.95 7.44
N ARG A 63 -89.53 4.55 8.57
CA ARG A 63 -88.64 5.44 9.34
C ARG A 63 -87.43 4.69 9.87
N GLN A 64 -87.61 3.45 10.30
CA GLN A 64 -86.51 2.60 10.75
C GLN A 64 -85.56 2.27 9.59
N GLU A 65 -86.08 1.89 8.42
CA GLU A 65 -85.27 1.62 7.22
C GLU A 65 -84.48 2.85 6.74
N VAL A 66 -85.11 4.05 6.78
CA VAL A 66 -84.40 5.30 6.49
C VAL A 66 -83.27 5.54 7.49
N SER A 67 -83.51 5.32 8.78
CA SER A 67 -82.47 5.45 9.81
C SER A 67 -81.31 4.47 9.58
N HIS A 68 -81.60 3.21 9.25
CA HIS A 68 -80.59 2.19 8.94
C HIS A 68 -79.78 2.56 7.71
N THR A 69 -80.45 2.98 6.63
CA THR A 69 -79.79 3.41 5.40
C THR A 69 -78.90 4.63 5.64
N GLN A 70 -79.37 5.59 6.43
CA GLN A 70 -78.58 6.78 6.79
C GLN A 70 -77.35 6.40 7.63
N ALA A 71 -77.48 5.45 8.56
CA ALA A 71 -76.34 4.94 9.33
C ALA A 71 -75.32 4.23 8.41
N LEU A 72 -75.80 3.46 7.43
CA LEU A 72 -74.95 2.80 6.45
C LEU A 72 -74.21 3.81 5.56
N CYS A 73 -74.89 4.86 5.07
CA CYS A 73 -74.24 5.92 4.30
C CYS A 73 -73.13 6.60 5.10
N LYS A 74 -73.38 6.94 6.37
CA LYS A 74 -72.36 7.52 7.26
C LYS A 74 -71.18 6.58 7.51
N ALA A 75 -71.42 5.27 7.60
CA ALA A 75 -70.34 4.29 7.71
C ALA A 75 -69.50 4.25 6.42
N ARG A 76 -70.14 4.27 5.25
CA ARG A 76 -69.45 4.34 3.95
C ARG A 76 -68.64 5.61 3.75
N GLU A 77 -69.16 6.76 4.21
CA GLU A 77 -68.41 8.02 4.20
C GLU A 77 -67.13 7.89 5.04
N LYS A 78 -67.21 7.36 6.26
CA LYS A 78 -66.05 7.11 7.13
C LYS A 78 -65.06 6.10 6.54
N GLU A 79 -65.55 5.05 5.91
CA GLU A 79 -64.70 4.08 5.18
C GLU A 79 -63.94 4.78 4.06
N THR A 80 -64.62 5.62 3.27
CA THR A 80 -64.01 6.39 2.19
C THR A 80 -62.94 7.35 2.71
N GLU A 81 -63.20 8.07 3.80
CA GLU A 81 -62.21 8.92 4.48
C GLU A 81 -60.99 8.12 4.94
N SER A 82 -61.22 6.91 5.48
CA SER A 82 -60.15 6.01 5.92
C SER A 82 -59.32 5.50 4.74
N GLU A 83 -59.95 5.13 3.62
CA GLU A 83 -59.24 4.73 2.39
C GLU A 83 -58.40 5.86 1.79
N VAL A 84 -58.92 7.10 1.81
CA VAL A 84 -58.16 8.28 1.37
C VAL A 84 -56.92 8.48 2.26
N HIS A 85 -57.07 8.31 3.58
CA HIS A 85 -55.94 8.38 4.50
C HIS A 85 -54.90 7.27 4.24
N PHE A 86 -55.34 6.03 4.03
CA PHE A 86 -54.43 4.91 3.70
C PHE A 86 -53.71 5.12 2.37
N ARG A 87 -54.40 5.65 1.35
CA ARG A 87 -53.78 6.00 0.07
C ARG A 87 -52.69 7.06 0.27
N ALA A 88 -52.96 8.10 1.05
CA ALA A 88 -51.98 9.16 1.32
C ALA A 88 -50.73 8.61 2.05
N LEU A 89 -50.90 7.67 2.99
CA LEU A 89 -49.78 6.98 3.63
C LEU A 89 -48.97 6.14 2.62
N ALA A 90 -49.64 5.37 1.76
CA ALA A 90 -48.99 4.56 0.75
C ALA A 90 -48.22 5.42 -0.28
N GLU A 91 -48.78 6.56 -0.69
CA GLU A 91 -48.12 7.52 -1.58
C GLU A 91 -46.87 8.13 -0.94
N ARG A 92 -46.94 8.46 0.36
CA ARG A 92 -45.77 8.95 1.12
C ARG A 92 -44.67 7.89 1.21
N GLU A 93 -45.01 6.65 1.56
CA GLU A 93 -44.03 5.56 1.60
C GLU A 93 -43.43 5.28 0.23
N THR A 94 -44.25 5.30 -0.83
CA THR A 94 -43.76 5.18 -2.20
C THR A 94 -42.81 6.32 -2.57
N GLY A 95 -43.11 7.55 -2.16
CA GLY A 95 -42.24 8.71 -2.33
C GLY A 95 -40.90 8.55 -1.61
N ARG A 96 -40.95 8.11 -0.33
CA ARG A 96 -39.75 7.83 0.48
C ARG A 96 -38.88 6.75 -0.17
N LEU A 97 -39.48 5.63 -0.59
CA LEU A 97 -38.78 4.54 -1.27
C LEU A 97 -38.16 4.99 -2.60
N LYS A 98 -38.83 5.84 -3.39
CA LYS A 98 -38.26 6.41 -4.61
C LYS A 98 -37.03 7.29 -4.32
N GLN A 99 -37.06 8.07 -3.25
CA GLN A 99 -35.89 8.86 -2.83
C GLN A 99 -34.73 7.94 -2.40
N GLU A 100 -35.02 6.88 -1.66
CA GLU A 100 -34.03 5.90 -1.24
C GLU A 100 -33.40 5.16 -2.43
N VAL A 101 -34.20 4.75 -3.42
CA VAL A 101 -33.72 4.15 -4.67
C VAL A 101 -32.82 5.11 -5.44
N THR A 102 -33.22 6.36 -5.63
CA THR A 102 -32.38 7.34 -6.33
C THR A 102 -31.09 7.66 -5.58
N GLN A 103 -31.10 7.65 -4.24
CA GLN A 103 -29.89 7.76 -3.43
C GLN A 103 -28.96 6.55 -3.65
N LEU A 104 -29.50 5.33 -3.65
CA LEU A 104 -28.72 4.11 -3.91
C LEU A 104 -28.16 4.06 -5.33
N GLU A 105 -28.93 4.48 -6.33
CA GLU A 105 -28.47 4.58 -7.73
C GLU A 105 -27.30 5.56 -7.86
N ASN A 106 -27.38 6.71 -7.18
CA ASN A 106 -26.28 7.68 -7.15
C ASN A 106 -25.04 7.09 -6.45
N GLN A 107 -25.21 6.39 -5.32
CA GLN A 107 -24.12 5.70 -4.66
C GLN A 107 -23.48 4.65 -5.56
N LEU A 108 -24.28 3.85 -6.27
CA LEU A 108 -23.80 2.84 -7.22
C LEU A 108 -23.01 3.49 -8.35
N LYS A 109 -23.48 4.62 -8.89
CA LYS A 109 -22.75 5.40 -9.89
C LYS A 109 -21.39 5.87 -9.36
N THR A 110 -21.34 6.43 -8.15
CA THR A 110 -20.06 6.87 -7.54
C THR A 110 -19.11 5.70 -7.26
N LEU A 111 -19.64 4.52 -6.88
CA LEU A 111 -18.85 3.31 -6.70
C LEU A 111 -18.30 2.81 -8.02
N ASN A 112 -19.08 2.88 -9.10
CA ASN A 112 -18.63 2.50 -10.44
C ASN A 112 -17.53 3.44 -10.96
N GLU A 113 -17.66 4.74 -10.72
CA GLU A 113 -16.60 5.72 -11.03
C GLU A 113 -15.32 5.43 -10.24
N LYS A 114 -15.42 5.13 -8.94
CA LYS A 114 -14.27 4.72 -8.11
C LYS A 114 -13.63 3.42 -8.61
N LYS A 115 -14.44 2.44 -8.99
CA LYS A 115 -13.97 1.18 -9.57
C LYS A 115 -13.15 1.44 -10.85
N ASN A 116 -13.67 2.25 -11.77
CA ASN A 116 -12.97 2.59 -13.01
C ASN A 116 -11.63 3.30 -12.74
N VAL A 117 -11.57 4.18 -11.74
CA VAL A 117 -10.31 4.83 -11.33
C VAL A 117 -9.33 3.80 -10.78
N GLN A 118 -9.78 2.86 -9.96
CA GLN A 118 -8.91 1.79 -9.44
C GLN A 118 -8.43 0.85 -10.54
N GLU A 119 -9.29 0.43 -11.48
CA GLU A 119 -8.90 -0.38 -12.64
C GLU A 119 -7.84 0.32 -13.49
N ASN A 120 -7.99 1.62 -13.75
CA ASN A 120 -6.99 2.41 -14.46
C ASN A 120 -5.66 2.52 -13.68
N ASN A 121 -5.70 2.61 -12.36
CA ASN A 121 -4.50 2.63 -11.52
C ASN A 121 -3.80 1.27 -11.52
N ILE A 122 -4.56 0.18 -11.43
CA ILE A 122 -4.04 -1.19 -11.53
C ILE A 122 -3.37 -1.36 -12.90
N PHE A 123 -4.03 -0.97 -13.99
CA PHE A 123 -3.45 -1.05 -15.33
C PHE A 123 -2.11 -0.31 -15.45
N LYS A 124 -2.03 0.93 -14.93
CA LYS A 124 -0.78 1.71 -14.90
C LYS A 124 0.29 1.06 -14.03
N ALA A 125 -0.08 0.46 -12.90
CA ALA A 125 0.84 -0.25 -12.03
C ALA A 125 1.37 -1.53 -12.69
N THR A 126 0.51 -2.29 -13.39
CA THR A 126 0.89 -3.45 -14.18
C THR A 126 1.86 -3.07 -15.30
N GLN A 127 1.58 -1.99 -16.03
CA GLN A 127 2.49 -1.49 -17.07
C GLN A 127 3.89 -1.16 -16.51
N LYS A 128 3.95 -0.43 -15.38
CA LYS A 128 5.23 -0.13 -14.72
C LYS A 128 5.95 -1.40 -14.24
N LEU A 129 5.20 -2.38 -13.78
CA LEU A 129 5.76 -3.66 -13.34
C LEU A 129 6.38 -4.41 -14.53
N ASP A 130 5.76 -4.37 -15.71
CA ASP A 130 6.30 -4.96 -16.93
C ASP A 130 7.52 -4.20 -17.47
N GLU A 131 7.54 -2.86 -17.35
CA GLU A 131 8.73 -2.04 -17.62
C GLU A 131 9.91 -2.43 -16.70
N LEU A 132 9.66 -2.53 -15.38
CA LEU A 132 10.68 -2.95 -14.41
C LEU A 132 11.16 -4.39 -14.64
N LYS A 133 10.27 -5.31 -15.03
CA LYS A 133 10.67 -6.68 -15.41
C LYS A 133 11.58 -6.67 -16.64
N SER A 134 11.25 -5.87 -17.64
CA SER A 134 12.06 -5.74 -18.85
C SER A 134 13.44 -5.16 -18.53
N GLN A 135 13.49 -4.15 -17.65
CA GLN A 135 14.74 -3.58 -17.14
C GLN A 135 15.55 -4.62 -16.35
N LEU A 136 14.93 -5.34 -15.42
CA LEU A 136 15.59 -6.39 -14.65
C LEU A 136 16.18 -7.48 -15.55
N ASN A 137 15.46 -7.89 -16.59
CA ASN A 137 15.96 -8.87 -17.55
C ASN A 137 17.17 -8.34 -18.33
N TRP A 138 17.19 -7.05 -18.66
CA TRP A 138 18.33 -6.40 -19.31
C TRP A 138 19.54 -6.27 -18.36
N ASP A 139 19.30 -5.89 -17.10
CA ASP A 139 20.34 -5.81 -16.07
C ASP A 139 20.94 -7.19 -15.79
N GLN A 140 20.10 -8.23 -15.76
CA GLN A 140 20.55 -9.62 -15.60
C GLN A 140 21.45 -10.06 -16.76
N GLN A 141 21.04 -9.80 -18.02
CA GLN A 141 21.88 -10.12 -19.17
C GLN A 141 23.21 -9.36 -19.13
N THR A 142 23.18 -8.07 -18.78
CA THR A 142 24.39 -7.24 -18.68
C THR A 142 25.34 -7.77 -17.61
N LEU A 143 24.81 -8.25 -16.48
CA LEU A 143 25.61 -8.87 -15.42
C LEU A 143 26.23 -10.19 -15.89
N GLU A 144 25.47 -11.02 -16.59
CA GLU A 144 25.94 -12.30 -17.12
C GLU A 144 27.06 -12.11 -18.14
N ASP A 145 26.92 -11.13 -19.05
CA ASP A 145 27.96 -10.74 -20.00
C ASP A 145 29.23 -10.23 -19.27
N TRP A 146 29.07 -9.45 -18.19
CA TRP A 146 30.21 -8.98 -17.38
C TRP A 146 30.93 -10.10 -16.63
N LEU A 147 30.18 -11.06 -16.08
CA LEU A 147 30.75 -12.22 -15.42
C LEU A 147 31.51 -13.09 -16.41
N GLN A 148 30.99 -13.28 -17.62
CA GLN A 148 31.66 -14.01 -18.68
C GLN A 148 32.95 -13.30 -19.13
N GLU A 149 32.91 -11.98 -19.34
CA GLU A 149 34.09 -11.19 -19.69
C GLU A 149 35.14 -11.21 -18.57
N SER A 150 34.71 -11.19 -17.30
CA SER A 150 35.62 -11.34 -16.16
C SER A 150 36.27 -12.72 -16.15
N ALA A 151 35.51 -13.78 -16.38
CA ALA A 151 36.04 -15.15 -16.45
C ALA A 151 37.07 -15.30 -17.58
N HIS A 152 36.80 -14.73 -18.76
CA HIS A 152 37.77 -14.70 -19.87
C HIS A 152 39.05 -13.95 -19.51
N LYS A 153 38.96 -12.81 -18.81
CA LYS A 153 40.14 -12.08 -18.33
C LYS A 153 40.94 -12.87 -17.30
N ASP A 154 40.28 -13.59 -16.40
CA ASP A 154 40.95 -14.44 -15.43
C ASP A 154 41.67 -15.60 -16.13
N GLU A 155 41.06 -16.22 -17.15
CA GLU A 155 41.69 -17.25 -17.99
C GLU A 155 42.94 -16.71 -18.71
N ASP A 156 42.83 -15.54 -19.34
CA ASP A 156 43.96 -14.86 -19.99
C ASP A 156 45.08 -14.54 -18.99
N THR A 157 44.72 -14.06 -17.81
CA THR A 157 45.68 -13.75 -16.74
C THR A 157 46.38 -15.03 -16.26
N MET A 158 45.65 -16.14 -16.10
CA MET A 158 46.24 -17.44 -15.78
C MET A 158 47.18 -17.93 -16.89
N ALA A 159 46.83 -17.72 -18.16
CA ALA A 159 47.69 -18.06 -19.30
C ALA A 159 48.99 -17.24 -19.29
N ILE A 160 48.91 -15.93 -19.05
CA ILE A 160 50.08 -15.05 -18.91
C ILE A 160 50.96 -15.49 -17.74
N ILE A 161 50.38 -15.79 -16.57
CA ILE A 161 51.14 -16.29 -15.40
C ILE A 161 51.83 -17.62 -15.73
N LYS A 162 51.16 -18.51 -16.45
CA LYS A 162 51.74 -19.79 -16.89
C LYS A 162 52.94 -19.57 -17.81
N TYR A 163 52.81 -18.70 -18.82
CA TYR A 163 53.91 -18.38 -19.73
C TYR A 163 55.07 -17.68 -19.00
N ALA A 164 54.79 -16.73 -18.10
CA ALA A 164 55.80 -16.09 -17.29
C ALA A 164 56.60 -17.09 -16.44
N LYS A 165 55.92 -18.07 -15.81
CA LYS A 165 56.60 -19.16 -15.08
C LYS A 165 57.47 -20.04 -15.98
N GLN A 166 57.01 -20.31 -17.21
CA GLN A 166 57.80 -21.05 -18.20
C GLN A 166 59.03 -20.25 -18.62
N ASP A 167 58.87 -18.96 -18.89
CA ASP A 167 59.98 -18.06 -19.23
C ASP A 167 60.98 -17.95 -18.08
N GLU A 168 60.54 -17.81 -16.83
CA GLU A 168 61.44 -17.84 -15.66
C GLU A 168 62.23 -19.15 -15.55
N SER A 169 61.61 -20.29 -15.89
CA SER A 169 62.32 -21.57 -15.91
C SER A 169 63.38 -21.60 -17.02
N LYS A 170 63.06 -21.05 -18.20
CA LYS A 170 63.99 -20.98 -19.34
C LYS A 170 65.12 -20.00 -19.09
N ILE A 171 64.85 -18.86 -18.47
CA ILE A 171 65.86 -17.89 -18.04
C ILE A 171 66.83 -18.57 -17.08
N ARG A 172 66.33 -19.28 -16.05
CA ARG A 172 67.20 -20.02 -15.11
C ARG A 172 68.08 -21.06 -15.81
N GLU A 173 67.53 -21.82 -16.74
CA GLU A 173 68.30 -22.79 -17.54
C GLU A 173 69.39 -22.11 -18.38
N LEU A 174 69.05 -21.01 -19.07
CA LEU A 174 69.99 -20.24 -19.88
C LEU A 174 71.08 -19.58 -19.03
N THR A 175 70.74 -19.02 -17.87
CA THR A 175 71.70 -18.45 -16.92
C THR A 175 72.70 -19.52 -16.45
N LEU A 176 72.22 -20.71 -16.11
CA LEU A 176 73.08 -21.82 -15.69
C LEU A 176 74.00 -22.29 -16.83
N ASN A 177 73.49 -22.32 -18.07
CA ASN A 177 74.32 -22.60 -19.25
C ASN A 177 75.38 -21.52 -19.51
N ILE A 178 75.04 -20.24 -19.33
CA ILE A 178 76.00 -19.13 -19.44
C ILE A 178 77.09 -19.27 -18.37
N GLU A 179 76.73 -19.57 -17.12
CA GLU A 179 77.70 -19.80 -16.04
C GLU A 179 78.64 -20.97 -16.38
N LYS A 180 78.09 -22.09 -16.87
CA LYS A 180 78.88 -23.25 -17.27
C LYS A 180 79.87 -22.92 -18.40
N LEU A 181 79.40 -22.28 -19.47
CA LEU A 181 80.24 -21.87 -20.59
C LEU A 181 81.30 -20.84 -20.17
N THR A 182 80.96 -19.94 -19.25
CA THR A 182 81.91 -18.96 -18.69
C THR A 182 83.00 -19.66 -17.87
N LEU A 183 82.64 -20.69 -17.10
CA LEU A 183 83.58 -21.49 -16.34
C LEU A 183 84.51 -22.30 -17.25
N GLU A 184 83.97 -22.93 -18.30
CA GLU A 184 84.75 -23.61 -19.33
C GLU A 184 85.70 -22.66 -20.08
N ALA A 185 85.22 -21.47 -20.46
CA ALA A 185 86.04 -20.44 -21.10
C ALA A 185 87.18 -19.96 -20.19
N ASN A 186 86.90 -19.75 -18.90
CA ASN A 186 87.90 -19.40 -17.90
C ASN A 186 88.95 -20.51 -17.72
N GLN A 187 88.53 -21.78 -17.75
CA GLN A 187 89.44 -22.90 -17.65
C GLN A 187 90.35 -23.02 -18.88
N LYS A 188 89.79 -22.85 -20.09
CA LYS A 188 90.58 -22.76 -21.33
C LYS A 188 91.56 -21.58 -21.31
N ARG A 189 91.16 -20.42 -20.78
CA ARG A 189 92.04 -19.26 -20.63
C ARG A 189 93.20 -19.56 -19.67
N LYS A 190 92.96 -20.21 -18.54
CA LYS A 190 94.03 -20.62 -17.61
C LYS A 190 95.05 -21.55 -18.26
N VAL A 191 94.58 -22.51 -19.07
CA VAL A 191 95.47 -23.40 -19.84
C VAL A 191 96.26 -22.60 -20.88
N LEU A 192 95.62 -21.68 -21.58
CA LEU A 192 96.33 -20.81 -22.52
C LEU A 192 97.41 -19.97 -21.81
N ASP A 193 97.09 -19.38 -20.66
CA ASP A 193 98.04 -18.61 -19.87
C ASP A 193 99.23 -19.48 -19.42
N SER A 194 99.01 -20.73 -19.01
CA SER A 194 100.10 -21.65 -18.66
C SER A 194 100.99 -21.99 -19.86
N GLU A 195 100.39 -22.31 -21.02
CA GLU A 195 101.13 -22.58 -22.26
C GLU A 195 101.92 -21.35 -22.73
N VAL A 196 101.35 -20.14 -22.59
CA VAL A 196 102.07 -18.88 -22.86
C VAL A 196 103.24 -18.71 -21.90
N THR A 197 103.09 -19.00 -20.61
CA THR A 197 104.21 -18.93 -19.67
C THR A 197 105.30 -19.98 -19.98
N GLU A 198 104.93 -21.21 -20.36
CA GLU A 198 105.88 -22.26 -20.74
C GLU A 198 106.65 -21.90 -22.02
N THR A 199 105.95 -21.38 -23.03
CA THR A 199 106.61 -20.92 -24.27
C THR A 199 107.53 -19.73 -24.04
N VAL A 200 107.13 -18.75 -23.22
CA VAL A 200 107.99 -17.60 -22.86
C VAL A 200 109.21 -18.07 -22.06
N THR A 201 109.04 -18.98 -21.09
CA THR A 201 110.18 -19.52 -20.32
C THR A 201 111.14 -20.34 -21.19
N ALA A 202 110.62 -21.14 -22.13
CA ALA A 202 111.43 -21.83 -23.13
C ALA A 202 112.20 -20.84 -24.03
N GLN A 203 111.56 -19.76 -24.47
CA GLN A 203 112.21 -18.71 -25.25
C GLN A 203 113.34 -18.04 -24.45
N VAL A 204 113.11 -17.68 -23.19
CA VAL A 204 114.14 -17.12 -22.30
C VAL A 204 115.30 -18.09 -22.09
N ALA A 205 115.02 -19.39 -21.94
CA ALA A 205 116.06 -20.40 -21.84
C ALA A 205 116.89 -20.49 -23.14
N LEU A 206 116.24 -20.46 -24.30
CA LEU A 206 116.91 -20.43 -25.60
C LEU A 206 117.79 -19.19 -25.75
N ASP A 207 117.28 -17.99 -25.45
CA ASP A 207 118.04 -16.75 -25.49
C ASP A 207 119.24 -16.82 -24.53
N LYS A 208 119.07 -17.42 -23.35
CA LYS A 208 120.17 -17.62 -22.40
C LYS A 208 121.22 -18.59 -22.92
N THR A 209 120.81 -19.69 -23.57
CA THR A 209 121.76 -20.59 -24.22
C THR A 209 122.49 -19.89 -25.36
N ALA A 210 121.82 -19.03 -26.14
CA ALA A 210 122.43 -18.25 -27.20
C ALA A 210 123.47 -17.25 -26.65
N GLU A 211 123.17 -16.59 -25.52
CA GLU A 211 124.14 -15.76 -24.79
C GLU A 211 125.35 -16.59 -24.33
N SER A 212 125.14 -17.76 -23.72
CA SER A 212 126.22 -18.65 -23.29
C SER A 212 127.06 -19.16 -24.47
N PHE A 213 126.44 -19.43 -25.63
CA PHE A 213 127.17 -19.74 -26.86
C PHE A 213 128.01 -18.55 -27.34
N GLY A 214 127.47 -17.32 -27.25
CA GLY A 214 128.22 -16.09 -27.53
C GLY A 214 129.42 -15.93 -26.60
N GLN A 215 129.24 -16.15 -25.30
CA GLN A 215 130.33 -16.13 -24.31
C GLN A 215 131.40 -17.18 -24.60
N ALA A 216 131.00 -18.45 -24.79
CA ALA A 216 131.93 -19.53 -25.13
C ALA A 216 132.68 -19.28 -26.45
N HIS A 217 132.02 -18.66 -27.44
CA HIS A 217 132.68 -18.26 -28.69
C HIS A 217 133.71 -17.15 -28.45
N THR A 218 133.40 -16.20 -27.58
CA THR A 218 134.30 -15.10 -27.20
C THR A 218 135.51 -15.63 -26.44
N GLU A 219 135.31 -16.50 -25.45
CA GLU A 219 136.37 -17.21 -24.71
C GLU A 219 137.24 -18.06 -25.63
N ARG A 220 136.63 -18.78 -26.59
CA ARG A 220 137.37 -19.52 -27.62
C ARG A 220 138.23 -18.59 -28.45
N GLN A 221 137.70 -17.44 -28.84
CA GLN A 221 138.44 -16.45 -29.63
C GLN A 221 139.59 -15.84 -28.83
N GLU A 222 139.40 -15.63 -27.54
CA GLU A 222 140.42 -15.14 -26.61
C GLU A 222 141.52 -16.20 -26.39
N MET A 223 141.16 -17.48 -26.24
CA MET A 223 142.10 -18.60 -26.25
C MET A 223 142.89 -18.66 -27.56
N ILE A 224 142.24 -18.50 -28.72
CA ILE A 224 142.93 -18.45 -30.02
C ILE A 224 143.92 -17.28 -30.04
N SER A 225 143.52 -16.10 -29.55
CA SER A 225 144.42 -14.95 -29.46
C SER A 225 145.60 -15.19 -28.51
N GLN A 226 145.38 -15.85 -27.36
CA GLN A 226 146.45 -16.27 -26.45
C GLN A 226 147.39 -17.30 -27.11
N TRP A 227 146.85 -18.25 -27.88
CA TRP A 227 147.62 -19.21 -28.67
C TRP A 227 148.44 -18.53 -29.76
N GLU A 228 147.84 -17.59 -30.51
CA GLU A 228 148.53 -16.77 -31.51
C GLU A 228 149.67 -15.96 -30.86
N ASN A 229 149.44 -15.39 -29.69
CA ASN A 229 150.45 -14.65 -28.93
C ASN A 229 151.57 -15.57 -28.42
N THR A 230 151.24 -16.81 -28.03
CA THR A 230 152.24 -17.82 -27.62
C THR A 230 153.10 -18.26 -28.82
N ILE A 231 152.50 -18.40 -30.01
CA ILE A 231 153.22 -18.68 -31.26
C ILE A 231 154.11 -17.50 -31.63
N GLU A 232 153.65 -16.26 -31.45
CA GLU A 232 154.44 -15.06 -31.71
C GLU A 232 155.63 -14.94 -30.73
N GLN A 233 155.44 -15.32 -29.46
CA GLN A 233 156.53 -15.43 -28.48
C GLN A 233 157.52 -16.55 -28.85
N MET A 234 157.06 -17.69 -29.38
CA MET A 234 157.96 -18.71 -29.93
C MET A 234 158.75 -18.19 -31.12
N ARG A 235 158.11 -17.46 -32.05
CA ARG A 235 158.79 -16.82 -33.19
C ARG A 235 159.85 -15.80 -32.75
N LYS A 236 159.57 -15.02 -31.70
CA LYS A 236 160.56 -14.12 -31.09
C LYS A 236 161.73 -14.89 -30.47
N ARG A 237 161.48 -16.02 -29.82
CA ARG A 237 162.57 -16.88 -29.32
C ARG A 237 163.38 -17.53 -30.43
N ASP A 238 162.76 -17.94 -31.53
CA ASP A 238 163.47 -18.42 -32.72
C ASP A 238 164.34 -17.31 -33.33
N GLN A 239 163.86 -16.06 -33.34
CA GLN A 239 164.65 -14.89 -33.76
C GLN A 239 165.81 -14.58 -32.80
N GLU A 240 165.60 -14.74 -31.48
CA GLU A 240 166.65 -14.55 -30.46
C GLU A 240 167.71 -15.66 -30.47
N ILE A 241 167.33 -16.91 -30.78
CA ILE A 241 168.25 -18.05 -30.93
C ILE A 241 169.09 -17.91 -32.21
N GLN A 242 168.53 -17.35 -33.29
CA GLN A 242 169.29 -16.96 -34.48
C GLN A 242 170.29 -15.82 -34.20
N GLN A 243 170.14 -15.07 -33.11
CA GLN A 243 170.96 -13.89 -32.77
C GLN A 243 172.09 -14.15 -31.75
N CYS A 244 172.27 -15.37 -31.23
CA CYS A 244 173.29 -15.66 -30.21
C CYS A 244 174.32 -16.77 -30.57
N ALA A 245 174.44 -17.18 -31.84
CA ALA A 245 175.46 -18.15 -32.27
C ALA A 245 176.24 -17.73 -33.52
N MET A 246 176.67 -16.46 -33.59
CA MET A 246 177.90 -16.08 -34.31
C MET A 246 178.39 -14.68 -33.88
N VAL A 247 179.39 -14.67 -32.98
CA VAL A 247 180.20 -13.51 -32.61
C VAL A 247 181.68 -13.88 -32.79
N GLU A 248 182.34 -13.13 -33.68
CA GLU A 248 183.80 -12.86 -33.82
C GLU A 248 184.72 -14.00 -34.27
N VAL A 249 185.35 -13.93 -35.46
CA VAL A 249 186.49 -13.06 -35.86
C VAL A 249 186.50 -13.00 -37.41
N LEU A 250 186.55 -11.87 -38.15
CA LEU A 250 187.63 -10.87 -38.27
C LEU A 250 187.12 -9.59 -38.99
N LYS A 251 187.67 -8.43 -38.63
CA LYS A 251 187.34 -7.08 -39.12
C LYS A 251 188.35 -6.63 -40.20
N GLY A 252 187.83 -6.28 -41.39
CA GLY A 252 188.51 -5.55 -42.48
C GLY A 252 189.01 -6.42 -43.65
N THR A 253 188.70 -6.18 -44.93
CA THR A 253 187.93 -5.14 -45.63
C THR A 253 187.62 -5.64 -47.06
N LEU A 254 186.44 -5.28 -47.56
CA LEU A 254 185.99 -5.13 -48.95
C LEU A 254 186.56 -6.01 -50.08
N ASP A 255 185.63 -6.75 -50.70
CA ASP A 255 185.60 -7.30 -52.07
C ASP A 255 186.73 -8.24 -52.52
N ARG A 256 186.48 -9.56 -52.39
CA ARG A 256 186.09 -10.51 -53.48
C ARG A 256 187.30 -10.91 -54.34
N ILE A 257 187.70 -12.20 -54.39
CA ILE A 257 187.28 -13.23 -55.37
C ILE A 257 188.08 -14.55 -55.09
N ALA A 258 187.52 -15.73 -55.40
CA ALA A 258 188.12 -17.10 -55.53
C ALA A 258 187.93 -18.09 -54.33
N THR A 259 187.07 -19.13 -54.39
CA THR A 259 187.17 -20.46 -55.08
C THR A 259 188.38 -21.30 -54.58
N ASP A 260 188.30 -22.55 -54.08
CA ASP A 260 187.29 -23.62 -54.13
C ASP A 260 187.69 -24.72 -53.10
N VAL A 261 186.73 -25.31 -52.39
CA VAL A 261 186.68 -26.79 -52.28
C VAL A 261 186.12 -27.23 -53.64
N GLU A 262 186.80 -27.93 -54.54
CA GLU A 262 188.20 -28.36 -54.62
C GLU A 262 188.41 -28.81 -56.08
N THR A 263 188.97 -27.96 -56.93
CA THR A 263 189.92 -28.27 -58.03
C THR A 263 190.30 -26.96 -58.73
N ASN A 264 191.58 -26.58 -58.60
CA ASN A 264 192.23 -25.32 -59.03
C ASN A 264 191.90 -24.07 -58.18
N ARG A 265 192.77 -23.48 -57.33
CA ARG A 265 194.22 -23.14 -57.37
C ARG A 265 194.49 -21.67 -57.77
N TYR A 266 194.62 -20.83 -56.74
CA TYR A 266 195.79 -19.96 -56.45
C TYR A 266 195.96 -18.59 -57.16
N GLN A 267 196.27 -17.57 -56.33
CA GLN A 267 197.05 -16.32 -56.55
C GLN A 267 196.26 -14.99 -56.67
N LEU A 268 196.38 -14.03 -55.73
CA LEU A 268 197.51 -13.17 -55.26
C LEU A 268 197.60 -11.82 -56.02
N THR A 269 197.19 -10.74 -55.36
CA THR A 269 198.07 -9.68 -54.83
C THR A 269 199.23 -9.16 -55.72
N ILE A 270 199.08 -7.87 -56.10
CA ILE A 270 200.02 -6.72 -55.91
C ILE A 270 200.90 -6.20 -57.07
N LEU A 271 200.87 -4.85 -57.14
CA LEU A 271 201.83 -3.85 -57.62
C LEU A 271 201.95 -3.47 -59.12
N SER A 272 201.77 -2.17 -59.35
CA SER A 272 202.51 -1.31 -60.31
C SER A 272 204.04 -1.45 -60.10
N PRO A 273 204.97 -1.02 -60.99
CA PRO A 273 205.02 -0.92 -62.45
C PRO A 273 206.34 -1.49 -63.06
N THR A 274 206.43 -1.49 -64.40
CA THR A 274 207.64 -1.32 -65.27
C THR A 274 208.82 -2.33 -65.31
N PHE A 275 208.99 -2.89 -66.52
CA PHE A 275 210.19 -2.94 -67.40
C PHE A 275 211.08 -4.21 -67.52
N ASN A 276 211.12 -4.72 -68.78
CA ASN A 276 212.14 -5.46 -69.57
C ASN A 276 212.82 -6.72 -69.00
N GLY A 277 213.08 -7.81 -69.73
CA GLY A 277 212.97 -8.26 -71.14
C GLY A 277 213.54 -9.71 -71.16
N ILE A 278 213.34 -10.54 -72.19
CA ILE A 278 214.38 -10.95 -73.16
C ILE A 278 213.93 -12.30 -73.74
N GLY A 279 213.98 -12.45 -75.06
CA GLY A 279 213.84 -13.74 -75.75
C GLY A 279 213.97 -13.56 -77.26
N LYS A 280 215.01 -13.98 -78.00
CA LYS A 280 216.31 -14.64 -77.73
C LYS A 280 216.41 -15.60 -76.51
N ASN A 281 216.07 -16.88 -76.80
CA ASN A 281 216.24 -18.19 -76.09
C ASN A 281 215.02 -18.79 -75.31
N PRO A 282 214.86 -20.15 -75.21
CA PRO A 282 213.68 -20.94 -75.70
C PRO A 282 212.67 -21.55 -74.66
N GLU A 283 211.56 -22.16 -75.17
CA GLU A 283 210.51 -23.06 -74.56
C GLU A 283 209.27 -22.48 -73.79
N LEU A 284 208.08 -22.42 -74.44
CA LEU A 284 206.72 -22.52 -73.81
C LEU A 284 205.58 -22.39 -74.85
N MET A 285 204.86 -23.49 -75.21
CA MET A 285 203.49 -23.48 -75.81
C MET A 285 202.97 -24.93 -76.06
N PHE A 286 202.34 -25.61 -75.07
CA PHE A 286 201.50 -26.81 -75.36
C PHE A 286 200.43 -27.19 -74.30
N ARG A 287 200.43 -26.66 -73.07
CA ARG A 287 199.56 -27.19 -71.97
C ARG A 287 198.14 -26.61 -71.81
N LYS A 288 197.61 -25.77 -72.72
CA LYS A 288 196.31 -25.06 -72.53
C LYS A 288 195.03 -25.71 -73.13
N SER A 289 195.08 -26.92 -73.72
CA SER A 289 193.94 -27.47 -74.49
C SER A 289 192.97 -28.41 -73.74
N GLN A 290 193.21 -28.77 -72.47
CA GLN A 290 192.44 -29.85 -71.81
C GLN A 290 191.42 -29.37 -70.74
N GLU A 291 191.43 -28.08 -70.36
CA GLU A 291 190.54 -27.53 -69.30
C GLU A 291 189.12 -27.14 -69.79
N LEU A 292 188.80 -27.25 -71.09
CA LEU A 292 187.56 -26.71 -71.67
C LEU A 292 186.33 -27.66 -71.59
N GLN A 293 186.50 -28.96 -71.36
CA GLN A 293 185.39 -29.93 -71.38
C GLN A 293 184.62 -30.03 -70.04
N GLY A 294 185.23 -29.71 -68.90
CA GLY A 294 184.61 -29.85 -67.56
C GLY A 294 183.65 -28.73 -67.18
N LEU A 295 183.64 -27.62 -67.91
CA LEU A 295 182.78 -26.46 -67.62
C LEU A 295 181.35 -26.59 -68.20
N LEU A 296 181.12 -27.48 -69.19
CA LEU A 296 179.80 -27.68 -69.81
C LEU A 296 178.80 -28.47 -68.94
N ASP A 297 179.26 -29.39 -68.08
CA ASP A 297 178.35 -30.21 -67.27
C ASP A 297 177.80 -29.47 -66.04
N LYS A 298 178.51 -28.44 -65.54
CA LYS A 298 178.05 -27.57 -64.43
C LYS A 298 176.91 -26.62 -64.85
N GLU A 299 176.75 -26.33 -66.14
CA GLU A 299 175.67 -25.50 -66.70
C GLU A 299 174.31 -26.23 -66.73
N LYS A 300 174.30 -27.56 -66.91
CA LYS A 300 173.06 -28.36 -66.95
C LYS A 300 172.35 -28.50 -65.59
N ASN A 301 173.10 -28.50 -64.49
CA ASN A 301 172.51 -28.62 -63.16
C ASN A 301 171.90 -27.30 -62.66
N THR A 302 172.51 -26.16 -62.97
CA THR A 302 171.97 -24.84 -62.61
C THR A 302 170.72 -24.48 -63.42
N THR A 303 170.60 -24.97 -64.66
CA THR A 303 169.37 -24.81 -65.47
C THR A 303 168.19 -25.62 -64.92
N ALA A 304 168.42 -26.77 -64.29
CA ALA A 304 167.36 -27.56 -63.64
C ALA A 304 166.80 -26.88 -62.37
N GLU A 305 167.64 -26.25 -61.56
CA GLU A 305 167.23 -25.48 -60.36
C GLU A 305 166.45 -24.20 -60.73
N ILE A 306 166.82 -23.54 -61.85
CA ILE A 306 166.06 -22.41 -62.41
C ILE A 306 164.66 -22.86 -62.88
N CYS A 307 164.52 -24.07 -63.44
CA CYS A 307 163.22 -24.62 -63.82
C CYS A 307 162.32 -24.95 -62.60
N ALA A 308 162.89 -25.47 -61.51
CA ALA A 308 162.15 -25.75 -60.27
C ALA A 308 161.66 -24.46 -59.57
N THR A 309 162.48 -23.41 -59.55
CA THR A 309 162.10 -22.09 -59.00
C THR A 309 161.09 -21.37 -59.90
N ARG A 310 161.17 -21.51 -61.23
CA ARG A 310 160.12 -21.05 -62.17
C ARG A 310 158.77 -21.73 -61.94
N ALA A 311 158.77 -23.03 -61.64
CA ALA A 311 157.54 -23.77 -61.32
C ALA A 311 156.89 -23.30 -60.01
N ALA A 312 157.69 -22.94 -58.99
CA ALA A 312 157.21 -22.35 -57.75
C ALA A 312 156.60 -20.95 -57.96
N ILE A 313 157.20 -20.12 -58.82
CA ILE A 313 156.67 -18.81 -59.21
C ILE A 313 155.32 -18.97 -59.94
N SER A 314 155.20 -19.89 -60.90
CA SER A 314 153.95 -20.16 -61.62
C SER A 314 152.81 -20.63 -60.68
N ASN A 315 153.15 -21.40 -59.63
CA ASN A 315 152.16 -21.86 -58.64
C ASN A 315 151.69 -20.71 -57.72
N LEU A 316 152.58 -19.78 -57.37
CA LEU A 316 152.23 -18.56 -56.64
C LEU A 316 151.39 -17.59 -57.50
N GLU A 317 151.71 -17.43 -58.79
CA GLU A 317 150.88 -16.68 -59.75
C GLU A 317 149.47 -17.28 -59.87
N GLY A 318 149.35 -18.62 -59.89
CA GLY A 318 148.06 -19.31 -59.85
C GLY A 318 147.27 -19.08 -58.55
N ARG A 319 147.93 -18.93 -57.39
CA ARG A 319 147.28 -18.54 -56.13
C ARG A 319 146.82 -17.08 -56.13
N LEU A 320 147.60 -16.19 -56.75
CA LEU A 320 147.28 -14.78 -56.91
C LEU A 320 146.02 -14.60 -57.79
N SER A 321 145.97 -15.29 -58.93
CA SER A 321 144.80 -15.30 -59.81
C SER A 321 143.53 -15.84 -59.12
N LYS A 322 143.64 -16.86 -58.27
CA LYS A 322 142.52 -17.36 -57.45
C LYS A 322 142.05 -16.34 -56.40
N LEU A 323 142.97 -15.60 -55.79
CA LEU A 323 142.62 -14.52 -54.85
C LEU A 323 141.91 -13.37 -55.57
N ASP A 324 142.35 -12.99 -56.77
CA ASP A 324 141.70 -11.96 -57.58
C ASP A 324 140.28 -12.36 -57.99
N GLN A 325 140.07 -13.62 -58.41
CA GLN A 325 138.72 -14.14 -58.68
C GLN A 325 137.83 -14.14 -57.43
N ASN A 326 138.39 -14.41 -56.24
CA ASN A 326 137.64 -14.33 -54.99
C ASN A 326 137.30 -12.88 -54.62
N LEU A 327 138.16 -11.92 -54.95
CA LEU A 327 137.92 -10.49 -54.73
C LEU A 327 136.77 -9.99 -55.62
N LEU A 328 136.75 -10.37 -56.90
CA LEU A 328 135.64 -10.12 -57.82
C LEU A 328 134.31 -10.71 -57.33
N LYS A 329 134.32 -11.96 -56.82
CA LYS A 329 133.13 -12.57 -56.21
C LYS A 329 132.65 -11.81 -54.98
N ARG A 330 133.57 -11.35 -54.13
CA ARG A 330 133.22 -10.52 -52.96
C ARG A 330 132.63 -9.18 -53.39
N GLN A 331 133.15 -8.54 -54.44
CA GLN A 331 132.59 -7.31 -55.00
C GLN A 331 131.12 -7.49 -55.46
N MET A 332 130.83 -8.62 -56.12
CA MET A 332 129.47 -8.95 -56.59
C MET A 332 128.51 -9.23 -55.43
N ILE A 333 129.00 -9.87 -54.36
CA ILE A 333 128.21 -10.08 -53.12
C ILE A 333 127.90 -8.74 -52.45
N ILE A 334 128.87 -7.83 -52.34
CA ILE A 334 128.68 -6.49 -51.76
C ILE A 334 127.61 -5.72 -52.55
N SER A 335 127.71 -5.69 -53.88
CA SER A 335 126.72 -5.00 -54.71
C SER A 335 125.30 -5.58 -54.57
N ASN A 336 125.17 -6.90 -54.38
CA ASN A 336 123.88 -7.54 -54.12
C ASN A 336 123.34 -7.22 -52.71
N GLN A 337 124.22 -7.15 -51.71
CA GLN A 337 123.85 -6.74 -50.35
C GLN A 337 123.41 -5.27 -50.31
N ASP A 338 124.06 -4.37 -51.06
CA ASP A 338 123.64 -2.96 -51.17
C ASP A 338 122.23 -2.82 -51.78
N PHE A 339 121.90 -3.64 -52.79
CA PHE A 339 120.55 -3.66 -53.35
C PHE A 339 119.49 -4.11 -52.31
N GLN A 340 119.82 -5.11 -51.49
CA GLN A 340 118.93 -5.56 -50.41
C GLN A 340 118.77 -4.49 -49.32
N ILE A 341 119.84 -3.77 -48.99
CA ILE A 341 119.78 -2.64 -48.04
C ILE A 341 118.83 -1.56 -48.56
N GLN A 342 118.92 -1.15 -49.83
CA GLN A 342 117.99 -0.16 -50.41
C GLN A 342 116.52 -0.60 -50.38
N MET A 343 116.25 -1.89 -50.60
CA MET A 343 114.90 -2.44 -50.50
C MET A 343 114.37 -2.40 -49.06
N LEU A 344 115.23 -2.72 -48.08
CA LEU A 344 114.89 -2.62 -46.66
C LEU A 344 114.73 -1.17 -46.20
N GLU A 345 115.53 -0.23 -46.70
CA GLU A 345 115.39 1.20 -46.43
C GLU A 345 114.06 1.77 -46.95
N ARG A 346 113.63 1.37 -48.15
CA ARG A 346 112.29 1.71 -48.69
C ARG A 346 111.17 1.14 -47.84
N LYS A 347 111.29 -0.13 -47.42
CA LYS A 347 110.31 -0.78 -46.55
C LYS A 347 110.25 -0.15 -45.17
N THR A 348 111.41 0.22 -44.61
CA THR A 348 111.52 0.91 -43.32
C THR A 348 110.95 2.32 -43.40
N SER A 349 111.17 3.04 -44.51
CA SER A 349 110.57 4.37 -44.77
C SER A 349 109.04 4.29 -44.84
N HIS A 350 108.51 3.23 -45.45
CA HIS A 350 107.06 2.97 -45.51
C HIS A 350 106.49 2.64 -44.12
N LEU A 351 107.20 1.82 -43.34
CA LEU A 351 106.81 1.46 -41.96
C LEU A 351 106.97 2.63 -40.96
N GLN A 352 107.88 3.58 -41.22
CA GLN A 352 108.05 4.81 -40.44
C GLN A 352 107.00 5.89 -40.79
N GLY A 353 106.00 5.58 -41.62
CA GLY A 353 104.87 6.49 -41.90
C GLY A 353 105.16 7.58 -42.95
N LYS A 354 106.25 7.49 -43.69
CA LYS A 354 106.45 8.31 -44.91
C LYS A 354 105.78 7.61 -46.09
N VAL A 355 104.46 7.72 -46.14
CA VAL A 355 103.62 7.31 -47.27
C VAL A 355 103.65 8.41 -48.34
N ASN A 356 103.42 8.08 -49.61
CA ASN A 356 103.23 9.06 -50.68
C ASN A 356 102.15 10.09 -50.27
N THR A 357 102.38 11.37 -50.56
CA THR A 357 101.53 12.50 -50.16
C THR A 357 100.05 12.32 -50.51
N GLU A 358 99.75 11.67 -51.65
CA GLU A 358 98.38 11.44 -52.13
C GLU A 358 97.56 10.46 -51.27
N GLU A 359 98.16 9.38 -50.75
CA GLU A 359 97.44 8.42 -49.90
C GLU A 359 97.16 9.00 -48.50
N LYS A 360 98.08 9.84 -48.00
CA LYS A 360 97.89 10.57 -46.74
C LYS A 360 96.76 11.60 -46.89
N GLU A 361 96.74 12.36 -47.97
CA GLU A 361 95.66 13.31 -48.27
C GLU A 361 94.31 12.59 -48.43
N ALA A 362 94.26 11.41 -49.05
CA ALA A 362 93.03 10.63 -49.19
C ALA A 362 92.49 10.10 -47.85
N LEU A 363 93.37 9.64 -46.96
CA LEU A 363 93.00 9.19 -45.61
C LEU A 363 92.61 10.36 -44.70
N GLU A 364 93.31 11.49 -44.77
CA GLU A 364 92.94 12.73 -44.06
C GLU A 364 91.59 13.26 -44.55
N LYS A 365 91.32 13.21 -45.85
CA LYS A 365 90.01 13.56 -46.41
C LYS A 365 88.91 12.62 -45.92
N LYS A 366 89.12 11.30 -45.95
CA LYS A 366 88.16 10.32 -45.37
C LYS A 366 87.93 10.53 -43.88
N ALA A 367 88.98 10.83 -43.11
CA ALA A 367 88.86 11.12 -41.68
C ALA A 367 88.08 12.41 -41.43
N SER A 368 88.32 13.45 -42.24
CA SER A 368 87.54 14.70 -42.24
C SER A 368 86.07 14.46 -42.57
N ASP A 369 85.77 13.74 -43.65
CA ASP A 369 84.40 13.44 -44.09
C ASP A 369 83.65 12.63 -43.02
N LEU A 370 84.31 11.64 -42.39
CA LEU A 370 83.73 10.86 -41.29
C LEU A 370 83.53 11.69 -40.02
N ALA A 371 84.42 12.63 -39.71
CA ALA A 371 84.27 13.54 -38.59
C ALA A 371 83.12 14.53 -38.81
N GLU A 372 82.97 15.04 -40.03
CA GLU A 372 81.85 15.90 -40.42
C GLU A 372 80.51 15.15 -40.35
N ALA A 373 80.45 13.92 -40.87
CA ALA A 373 79.27 13.06 -40.76
C ALA A 373 78.93 12.74 -39.30
N LEU A 374 79.94 12.50 -38.44
CA LEU A 374 79.73 12.28 -37.02
C LEU A 374 79.16 13.53 -36.33
N GLU A 375 79.69 14.71 -36.62
CA GLU A 375 79.16 15.97 -36.07
C GLU A 375 77.75 16.28 -36.58
N GLU A 376 77.45 16.00 -37.85
CA GLU A 376 76.09 16.12 -38.37
C GLU A 376 75.13 15.17 -37.65
N LYS A 377 75.53 13.91 -37.42
CA LYS A 377 74.73 12.97 -36.63
C LYS A 377 74.56 13.42 -35.18
N LYS A 378 75.61 13.96 -34.53
CA LYS A 378 75.47 14.56 -33.19
C LYS A 378 74.49 15.74 -33.18
N ARG A 379 74.55 16.64 -34.18
CA ARG A 379 73.60 17.76 -34.31
C ARG A 379 72.17 17.28 -34.51
N THR A 380 71.95 16.24 -35.32
CA THR A 380 70.60 15.67 -35.49
C THR A 380 70.11 14.99 -34.21
N ALA A 381 70.98 14.27 -33.49
CA ALA A 381 70.64 13.63 -32.22
C ALA A 381 70.29 14.66 -31.13
N THR A 382 71.05 15.76 -31.01
CA THR A 382 70.72 16.84 -30.07
C THR A 382 69.40 17.51 -30.43
N THR A 383 69.13 17.75 -31.72
CA THR A 383 67.86 18.30 -32.20
C THR A 383 66.68 17.38 -31.86
N LEU A 384 66.81 16.07 -32.13
CA LEU A 384 65.79 15.07 -31.77
C LEU A 384 65.59 14.97 -30.26
N THR A 385 66.66 15.09 -29.47
CA THR A 385 66.58 15.07 -28.01
C THR A 385 65.81 16.29 -27.48
N ILE A 386 66.05 17.48 -28.06
CA ILE A 386 65.30 18.70 -27.72
C ILE A 386 63.82 18.53 -28.11
N GLN A 387 63.52 17.97 -29.29
CA GLN A 387 62.15 17.72 -29.73
C GLN A 387 61.43 16.70 -28.83
N LEU A 388 62.09 15.60 -28.46
CA LEU A 388 61.54 14.61 -27.51
C LEU A 388 61.24 15.25 -26.16
N LYS A 389 62.12 16.11 -25.67
CA LYS A 389 61.90 16.81 -24.40
C LYS A 389 60.70 17.76 -24.46
N LYS A 390 60.56 18.52 -25.55
CA LYS A 390 59.36 19.34 -25.81
C LYS A 390 58.08 18.49 -25.85
N LEU A 391 58.09 17.38 -26.58
CA LEU A 391 56.95 16.47 -26.64
C LEU A 391 56.62 15.86 -25.27
N GLN A 392 57.62 15.52 -24.46
CA GLN A 392 57.42 15.05 -23.08
C GLN A 392 56.77 16.13 -22.20
N ASP A 393 57.21 17.37 -22.31
CA ASP A 393 56.63 18.50 -21.58
C ASP A 393 55.19 18.77 -22.04
N ASP A 394 54.92 18.72 -23.36
CA ASP A 394 53.58 18.87 -23.94
C ASP A 394 52.64 17.75 -23.46
N ILE A 395 53.09 16.48 -23.48
CA ILE A 395 52.33 15.34 -22.94
C ILE A 395 52.02 15.54 -21.47
N ARG A 396 52.97 16.07 -20.68
CA ARG A 396 52.76 16.34 -19.26
C ARG A 396 51.72 17.46 -19.05
N CYS A 397 51.77 18.53 -19.83
CA CYS A 397 50.77 19.60 -19.81
C CYS A 397 49.38 19.07 -20.14
N VAL A 398 49.24 18.33 -21.25
CA VAL A 398 47.95 17.74 -21.67
C VAL A 398 47.41 16.78 -20.62
N ARG A 399 48.26 15.92 -20.02
CA ARG A 399 47.84 15.04 -18.91
C ARG A 399 47.28 15.84 -17.73
N LYS A 400 47.98 16.90 -17.30
CA LYS A 400 47.53 17.76 -16.20
C LYS A 400 46.18 18.42 -16.52
N ASP A 401 45.98 18.88 -17.74
CA ASP A 401 44.71 19.50 -18.13
C ASP A 401 43.59 18.45 -18.28
N THR A 402 43.91 17.24 -18.72
CA THR A 402 42.96 16.10 -18.75
C THR A 402 42.52 15.72 -17.33
N GLU A 403 43.45 15.71 -16.37
CA GLU A 403 43.13 15.46 -14.95
C GLU A 403 42.24 16.55 -14.35
N LYS A 404 42.50 17.83 -14.67
CA LYS A 404 41.65 18.95 -14.25
C LYS A 404 40.23 18.84 -14.83
N ILE A 405 40.11 18.64 -16.15
CA ILE A 405 38.82 18.46 -16.82
C ILE A 405 38.10 17.23 -16.25
N GLY A 406 38.83 16.15 -15.94
CA GLY A 406 38.28 14.97 -15.30
C GLY A 406 37.80 15.22 -13.86
N ALA A 407 38.43 16.13 -13.11
CA ALA A 407 37.96 16.58 -11.80
C ALA A 407 36.69 17.44 -11.93
N GLU A 408 36.68 18.43 -12.82
CA GLU A 408 35.51 19.28 -13.09
C GLU A 408 34.31 18.47 -13.57
N LYS A 409 34.52 17.49 -14.45
CA LYS A 409 33.47 16.57 -14.90
C LYS A 409 32.87 15.77 -13.74
N ARG A 410 33.70 15.31 -12.80
CA ARG A 410 33.21 14.57 -11.61
C ARG A 410 32.41 15.48 -10.68
N GLU A 411 32.87 16.72 -10.48
CA GLU A 411 32.14 17.70 -9.68
C GLU A 411 30.78 18.05 -10.31
N LEU A 412 30.76 18.31 -11.63
CA LEU A 412 29.52 18.55 -12.37
C LEU A 412 28.59 17.33 -12.35
N ALA A 413 29.12 16.12 -12.48
CA ALA A 413 28.32 14.89 -12.36
C ALA A 413 27.69 14.74 -10.96
N SER A 414 28.45 15.03 -9.90
CA SER A 414 27.90 15.07 -8.53
C SER A 414 26.81 16.14 -8.40
N LYS A 415 27.00 17.31 -9.01
CA LYS A 415 26.02 18.40 -9.01
C LYS A 415 24.74 18.03 -9.76
N ILE A 416 24.85 17.31 -10.87
CA ILE A 416 23.72 16.79 -11.63
C ILE A 416 22.94 15.80 -10.77
N GLN A 417 23.62 14.84 -10.13
CA GLN A 417 22.95 13.87 -9.24
C GLN A 417 22.25 14.55 -8.06
N GLU A 418 22.86 15.57 -7.45
CA GLU A 418 22.22 16.39 -6.42
C GLU A 418 20.93 17.06 -6.93
N MET A 419 20.97 17.65 -8.14
CA MET A 419 19.80 18.28 -8.75
C MET A 419 18.72 17.27 -9.14
N GLU A 420 19.09 16.10 -9.65
CA GLU A 420 18.15 15.02 -9.96
C GLU A 420 17.43 14.55 -8.70
N LEU A 421 18.15 14.34 -7.59
CA LEU A 421 17.55 14.00 -6.30
C LEU A 421 16.62 15.12 -5.79
N PHE A 422 16.99 16.39 -5.98
CA PHE A 422 16.14 17.52 -5.61
C PHE A 422 14.87 17.58 -6.46
N ILE A 423 14.97 17.32 -7.77
CA ILE A 423 13.83 17.25 -8.69
C ILE A 423 12.89 16.12 -8.27
N ASP A 424 13.42 14.92 -8.03
CA ASP A 424 12.63 13.76 -7.60
C ASP A 424 11.89 14.02 -6.29
N ASN A 425 12.56 14.63 -5.31
CA ASN A 425 11.94 15.00 -4.04
C ASN A 425 10.85 16.05 -4.24
N SER A 426 11.12 17.08 -5.05
CA SER A 426 10.14 18.12 -5.40
C SER A 426 8.92 17.55 -6.13
N GLU A 427 9.12 16.60 -7.04
CA GLU A 427 8.03 15.90 -7.73
C GLU A 427 7.19 15.05 -6.78
N LYS A 428 7.83 14.32 -5.85
CA LYS A 428 7.13 13.55 -4.82
C LYS A 428 6.30 14.47 -3.93
N ASP A 429 6.84 15.61 -3.53
CA ASP A 429 6.11 16.58 -2.70
C ASP A 429 4.98 17.26 -3.48
N GLN A 430 5.18 17.55 -4.77
CA GLN A 430 4.11 18.04 -5.64
C GLN A 430 2.98 17.00 -5.78
N LYS A 431 3.31 15.71 -5.92
CA LYS A 431 2.31 14.62 -5.96
C LYS A 431 1.55 14.53 -4.64
N LYS A 432 2.23 14.61 -3.48
CA LYS A 432 1.58 14.66 -2.16
C LYS A 432 0.65 15.87 -2.02
N LEU A 433 1.08 17.06 -2.44
CA LEU A 433 0.26 18.28 -2.42
C LEU A 433 -0.98 18.16 -3.33
N ARG A 434 -0.84 17.53 -4.50
CA ARG A 434 -1.98 17.26 -5.39
C ARG A 434 -2.99 16.32 -4.75
N LEU A 435 -2.54 15.25 -4.08
CA LEU A 435 -3.41 14.33 -3.36
C LEU A 435 -4.15 15.05 -2.22
N LYS A 436 -3.42 15.79 -1.37
CA LYS A 436 -4.04 16.61 -0.31
C LYS A 436 -5.09 17.59 -0.86
N LYS A 437 -4.79 18.24 -1.99
CA LYS A 437 -5.76 19.13 -2.65
C LYS A 437 -7.02 18.36 -3.09
N GLN A 438 -6.87 17.17 -3.66
CA GLN A 438 -8.01 16.34 -4.07
C GLN A 438 -8.84 15.89 -2.86
N GLU A 439 -8.19 15.46 -1.78
CA GLU A 439 -8.86 15.11 -0.51
C GLU A 439 -9.65 16.30 0.05
N SER A 440 -9.05 17.48 0.16
CA SER A 440 -9.76 18.69 0.61
C SER A 440 -10.89 19.11 -0.33
N MET A 441 -10.78 18.85 -1.63
CA MET A 441 -11.88 19.10 -2.58
C MET A 441 -13.06 18.15 -2.33
N VAL A 442 -12.78 16.88 -2.02
CA VAL A 442 -13.82 15.89 -1.67
C VAL A 442 -14.47 16.26 -0.34
N GLU A 443 -13.69 16.61 0.68
CA GLU A 443 -14.21 17.09 1.97
C GLU A 443 -15.09 18.33 1.80
N LYS A 444 -14.66 19.30 0.99
CA LYS A 444 -15.48 20.48 0.65
C LYS A 444 -16.77 20.08 -0.08
N GLY A 445 -16.71 19.07 -0.95
CA GLY A 445 -17.89 18.51 -1.61
C GLY A 445 -18.88 17.90 -0.62
N LEU A 446 -18.40 17.07 0.30
CA LEU A 446 -19.19 16.45 1.36
C LEU A 446 -19.82 17.51 2.27
N LEU A 447 -19.04 18.50 2.72
CA LEU A 447 -19.55 19.61 3.52
C LEU A 447 -20.63 20.42 2.79
N LYS A 448 -20.50 20.64 1.47
CA LYS A 448 -21.54 21.29 0.67
C LYS A 448 -22.82 20.45 0.60
N MET A 449 -22.70 19.13 0.45
CA MET A 449 -23.88 18.25 0.46
C MET A 449 -24.55 18.23 1.82
N GLU A 450 -23.78 18.21 2.91
CA GLU A 450 -24.33 18.28 4.27
C GLU A 450 -25.01 19.62 4.54
N LEU A 451 -24.40 20.73 4.12
CA LEU A 451 -25.02 22.06 4.19
C LEU A 451 -26.32 22.13 3.39
N GLN A 452 -26.35 21.55 2.19
CA GLN A 452 -27.57 21.47 1.37
C GLN A 452 -28.65 20.66 2.10
N ARG A 453 -28.31 19.48 2.62
CA ARG A 453 -29.23 18.61 3.37
C ARG A 453 -29.81 19.32 4.60
N LEU A 454 -28.96 19.98 5.39
CA LEU A 454 -29.39 20.74 6.57
C LEU A 454 -30.26 21.95 6.19
N ARG A 455 -29.95 22.62 5.08
CA ARG A 455 -30.76 23.73 4.57
C ARG A 455 -32.13 23.25 4.11
N ASP A 456 -32.20 22.16 3.37
CA ASP A 456 -33.46 21.61 2.88
C ASP A 456 -34.33 21.12 4.07
N LEU A 457 -33.72 20.48 5.07
CA LEU A 457 -34.40 20.12 6.32
C LEU A 457 -34.93 21.34 7.09
N LEU A 458 -34.16 22.43 7.11
CA LEU A 458 -34.59 23.69 7.73
C LEU A 458 -35.80 24.27 6.99
N TYR A 459 -35.78 24.26 5.66
CA TYR A 459 -36.91 24.73 4.86
C TYR A 459 -38.15 23.87 5.04
N ASP A 460 -38.02 22.53 5.02
CA ASP A 460 -39.14 21.62 5.29
C ASP A 460 -39.74 21.87 6.68
N ARG A 461 -38.88 22.12 7.69
CA ARG A 461 -39.35 22.44 9.04
C ARG A 461 -40.02 23.81 9.11
N ALA A 462 -39.49 24.81 8.42
CA ALA A 462 -40.08 26.15 8.35
C ALA A 462 -41.45 26.11 7.66
N ASP A 463 -41.59 25.38 6.55
CA ASP A 463 -42.86 25.17 5.87
C ASP A 463 -43.86 24.41 6.74
N GLY A 464 -43.39 23.40 7.48
CA GLY A 464 -44.18 22.71 8.50
C GLY A 464 -44.74 23.68 9.56
N VAL A 465 -43.90 24.54 10.13
CA VAL A 465 -44.31 25.54 11.12
C VAL A 465 -45.28 26.55 10.52
N LEU A 466 -45.01 27.07 9.32
CA LEU A 466 -45.91 27.99 8.60
C LEU A 466 -47.28 27.35 8.34
N SER A 467 -47.32 26.07 7.95
CA SER A 467 -48.57 25.35 7.71
C SER A 467 -49.38 25.16 8.99
N LEU A 468 -48.72 24.85 10.11
CA LEU A 468 -49.35 24.73 11.42
C LEU A 468 -49.87 26.08 11.91
N GLU A 469 -49.10 27.16 11.74
CA GLU A 469 -49.50 28.50 12.12
C GLU A 469 -50.71 28.98 11.29
N LYS A 470 -50.71 28.71 9.99
CA LYS A 470 -51.87 28.96 9.12
C LYS A 470 -53.10 28.20 9.62
N ARG A 471 -52.96 26.93 9.96
CA ARG A 471 -54.08 26.10 10.48
C ARG A 471 -54.56 26.59 11.85
N ARG A 472 -53.65 27.00 12.74
CA ARG A 472 -53.95 27.59 14.04
C ARG A 472 -54.79 28.87 13.87
N LEU A 473 -54.37 29.77 12.97
CA LEU A 473 -55.10 31.01 12.68
C LEU A 473 -56.48 30.74 12.06
N GLN A 474 -56.60 29.78 11.14
CA GLN A 474 -57.90 29.37 10.58
C GLN A 474 -58.85 28.83 11.65
N LEU A 475 -58.36 27.96 12.53
CA LEU A 475 -59.14 27.44 13.66
C LEU A 475 -59.55 28.55 14.62
N GLN A 476 -58.63 29.47 14.93
CA GLN A 476 -58.91 30.60 15.81
C GLN A 476 -59.99 31.53 15.22
N ALA A 477 -59.96 31.79 13.90
CA ALA A 477 -60.99 32.56 13.22
C ALA A 477 -62.35 31.83 13.26
N ALA A 478 -62.38 30.55 12.93
CA ALA A 478 -63.60 29.75 12.96
C ALA A 478 -64.20 29.63 14.37
N MET A 479 -63.35 29.51 15.41
CA MET A 479 -63.79 29.54 16.81
C MET A 479 -64.43 30.87 17.17
N LYS A 480 -63.81 31.99 16.77
CA LYS A 480 -64.34 33.33 17.03
C LYS A 480 -65.69 33.55 16.33
N GLU A 481 -65.82 33.14 15.07
CA GLU A 481 -67.10 33.18 14.35
C GLU A 481 -68.17 32.36 15.06
N ARG A 482 -67.84 31.14 15.51
CA ARG A 482 -68.79 30.30 16.28
C ARG A 482 -69.16 30.91 17.63
N GLU A 483 -68.22 31.55 18.32
CA GLU A 483 -68.51 32.25 19.57
C GLU A 483 -69.47 33.43 19.35
N GLU A 484 -69.25 34.22 18.29
CA GLU A 484 -70.13 35.33 17.90
C GLU A 484 -71.53 34.83 17.49
N GLU A 485 -71.63 33.73 16.74
CA GLU A 485 -72.90 33.08 16.41
C GLU A 485 -73.65 32.58 17.66
N ILE A 486 -72.96 31.87 18.56
CA ILE A 486 -73.55 31.40 19.82
C ILE A 486 -74.00 32.59 20.66
N HIS A 487 -73.22 33.67 20.70
CA HIS A 487 -73.59 34.89 21.42
C HIS A 487 -74.86 35.51 20.83
N ALA A 488 -74.95 35.68 19.51
CA ALA A 488 -76.14 36.18 18.84
C ALA A 488 -77.38 35.30 19.09
N HIS A 489 -77.23 33.97 19.04
CA HIS A 489 -78.29 33.03 19.38
C HIS A 489 -78.73 33.14 20.84
N ARG A 490 -77.79 33.28 21.79
CA ARG A 490 -78.10 33.48 23.21
C ARG A 490 -78.86 34.79 23.43
N GLU A 491 -78.44 35.88 22.81
CA GLU A 491 -79.16 37.15 22.90
C GLU A 491 -80.59 37.07 22.33
N MET A 492 -80.74 36.38 21.19
CA MET A 492 -82.06 36.15 20.58
C MET A 492 -82.97 35.33 21.49
N LEU A 493 -82.47 34.23 22.05
CA LEU A 493 -83.21 33.41 23.01
C LEU A 493 -83.55 34.18 24.29
N ALA A 494 -82.64 35.03 24.79
CA ALA A 494 -82.89 35.87 25.96
C ALA A 494 -84.01 36.90 25.68
N LYS A 495 -84.02 37.51 24.49
CA LYS A 495 -85.11 38.39 24.05
C LYS A 495 -86.44 37.63 23.95
N GLN A 496 -86.43 36.43 23.37
CA GLN A 496 -87.63 35.59 23.27
C GLN A 496 -88.17 35.21 24.66
N ALA A 497 -87.30 34.77 25.58
CA ALA A 497 -87.69 34.46 26.95
C ALA A 497 -88.29 35.67 27.67
N LYS A 498 -87.74 36.87 27.47
CA LYS A 498 -88.29 38.12 28.04
C LYS A 498 -89.68 38.44 27.48
N LEU A 499 -89.90 38.27 26.17
CA LEU A 499 -91.21 38.47 25.56
C LEU A 499 -92.24 37.47 26.09
N THR A 500 -91.89 36.18 26.16
CA THR A 500 -92.77 35.15 26.73
C THR A 500 -93.08 35.41 28.20
N GLU A 501 -92.12 35.89 28.99
CA GLU A 501 -92.37 36.28 30.38
C GLU A 501 -93.31 37.49 30.49
N GLN A 502 -93.18 38.47 29.60
CA GLN A 502 -94.13 39.60 29.52
C GLN A 502 -95.54 39.13 29.14
N GLU A 503 -95.67 38.20 28.18
CA GLU A 503 -96.96 37.58 27.83
C GLU A 503 -97.55 36.81 29.01
N ARG A 504 -96.73 36.03 29.73
CA ARG A 504 -97.14 35.30 30.94
C ARG A 504 -97.63 36.25 32.02
N GLN A 505 -96.94 37.37 32.24
CA GLN A 505 -97.37 38.41 33.19
C GLN A 505 -98.68 39.07 32.75
N GLY A 506 -98.86 39.36 31.46
CA GLY A 506 -100.11 39.88 30.90
C GLY A 506 -101.29 38.91 31.10
N LEU A 507 -101.09 37.62 30.81
CA LEU A 507 -102.09 36.58 31.06
C LEU A 507 -102.40 36.44 32.56
N SER A 508 -101.39 36.47 33.41
CA SER A 508 -101.58 36.43 34.87
C SER A 508 -102.41 37.61 35.37
N ALA A 509 -102.18 38.82 34.83
CA ALA A 509 -102.99 39.99 35.16
C ALA A 509 -104.45 39.82 34.72
N ALA A 510 -104.68 39.30 33.50
CA ALA A 510 -106.03 39.00 33.00
C ALA A 510 -106.74 37.93 33.85
N VAL A 511 -106.04 36.88 34.29
CA VAL A 511 -106.59 35.87 35.20
C VAL A 511 -106.98 36.51 36.54
N ASN A 512 -106.12 37.35 37.12
CA ASN A 512 -106.43 38.05 38.37
C ASN A 512 -107.65 38.98 38.23
N GLU A 513 -107.81 39.67 37.10
CA GLU A 513 -109.00 40.48 36.81
C GLU A 513 -110.28 39.62 36.74
N ARG A 514 -110.19 38.44 36.11
CA ARG A 514 -111.31 37.47 36.04
C ARG A 514 -111.66 36.91 37.41
N LEU A 515 -110.65 36.55 38.22
CA LEU A 515 -110.84 36.11 39.59
C LEU A 515 -111.51 37.19 40.44
N PHE A 516 -111.09 38.46 40.30
CA PHE A 516 -111.73 39.59 40.97
C PHE A 516 -113.21 39.76 40.55
N LYS A 517 -113.53 39.59 39.26
CA LYS A 517 -114.93 39.60 38.77
C LYS A 517 -115.75 38.45 39.37
N ILE A 518 -115.19 37.25 39.46
CA ILE A 518 -115.83 36.09 40.10
C ILE A 518 -116.08 36.37 41.58
N ASP A 519 -115.08 36.89 42.31
CA ASP A 519 -115.22 37.23 43.72
C ASP A 519 -116.30 38.31 43.95
N LYS A 520 -116.36 39.32 43.08
CA LYS A 520 -117.44 40.32 43.08
C LYS A 520 -118.83 39.70 42.85
N MET A 521 -118.95 38.72 41.95
CA MET A 521 -120.20 38.00 41.72
C MET A 521 -120.56 37.10 42.91
N ARG A 522 -119.59 36.40 43.50
CA ARG A 522 -119.77 35.57 44.69
C ARG A 522 -120.29 36.40 45.86
N LYS A 523 -119.65 37.54 46.16
CA LYS A 523 -120.11 38.49 47.20
C LYS A 523 -121.53 39.01 46.94
N ARG A 524 -121.92 39.21 45.67
CA ARG A 524 -123.31 39.56 45.31
C ARG A 524 -124.30 38.43 45.59
N TYR A 525 -123.94 37.18 45.26
CA TYR A 525 -124.76 36.01 45.57
C TYR A 525 -124.87 35.75 47.07
N GLU A 526 -123.76 35.89 47.81
CA GLU A 526 -123.75 35.80 49.28
C GLU A 526 -124.65 36.88 49.88
N ASN A 527 -124.56 38.12 49.43
CA ASN A 527 -125.48 39.18 49.88
C ASN A 527 -126.95 38.89 49.51
N LEU A 528 -127.24 38.28 48.35
CA LEU A 528 -128.59 37.88 47.95
C LEU A 528 -129.15 36.76 48.84
N ILE A 529 -128.34 35.75 49.17
CA ILE A 529 -128.71 34.66 50.08
C ILE A 529 -128.92 35.23 51.48
N VAL A 530 -128.04 36.11 51.95
CA VAL A 530 -128.18 36.78 53.23
C VAL A 530 -129.42 37.68 53.25
N SER A 531 -129.79 38.35 52.16
CA SER A 531 -131.03 39.14 52.08
C SER A 531 -132.30 38.30 51.92
N LEU A 532 -132.21 37.09 51.34
CA LEU A 532 -133.29 36.08 51.35
C LEU A 532 -133.42 35.38 52.70
N ALA A 533 -132.36 35.37 53.52
CA ALA A 533 -132.33 34.81 54.87
C ALA A 533 -132.51 35.87 55.98
N ALA A 534 -132.58 37.17 55.63
CA ALA A 534 -132.72 38.27 56.57
C ALA A 534 -133.92 39.16 56.21
N SER A 535 -135.11 38.58 56.30
CA SER A 535 -136.30 39.31 56.76
C SER A 535 -136.76 38.62 58.05
N GLU A 536 -136.27 39.17 59.16
CA GLU A 536 -136.72 39.07 60.56
C GLU A 536 -137.26 37.72 61.08
N GLY A 537 -136.61 37.23 62.13
CA GLY A 537 -136.83 35.93 62.71
C GLY A 537 -138.18 35.76 63.39
N GLU A 538 -138.77 34.60 63.15
CA GLU A 538 -139.28 33.66 64.14
C GLU A 538 -139.26 32.27 63.47
N GLU A 539 -138.80 31.25 64.20
CA GLU A 539 -138.97 29.86 63.80
C GLU A 539 -140.47 29.56 63.75
N GLU A 540 -141.05 29.28 62.58
CA GLU A 540 -142.34 28.59 62.53
C GLU A 540 -142.55 27.86 61.20
N LYS A 541 -142.45 26.53 61.29
CA LYS A 541 -143.14 25.62 60.36
C LYS A 541 -144.63 25.90 60.48
N SER A 542 -145.28 26.22 59.36
CA SER A 542 -146.64 26.76 59.25
C SER A 542 -147.73 26.04 60.06
N GLN A 543 -148.54 26.87 60.74
CA GLN A 543 -149.70 26.62 61.59
C GLN A 543 -150.90 25.93 60.90
N THR A 544 -150.91 25.80 59.57
CA THR A 544 -151.98 25.12 58.82
C THR A 544 -151.84 23.59 58.85
N TYR A 545 -150.62 23.08 59.02
CA TYR A 545 -150.30 21.65 59.07
C TYR A 545 -150.89 20.93 60.30
N PHE A 546 -151.02 21.62 61.44
CA PHE A 546 -151.53 21.03 62.69
C PHE A 546 -153.06 21.10 62.85
N ILE A 547 -153.73 22.04 62.17
CA ILE A 547 -155.20 22.14 62.18
C ILE A 547 -155.85 21.08 61.27
N ILE A 548 -155.19 20.74 60.15
CA ILE A 548 -155.66 19.72 59.19
C ILE A 548 -155.52 18.31 59.77
N LYS A 549 -154.44 18.03 60.51
CA LYS A 549 -154.17 16.70 61.08
C LYS A 549 -155.07 16.33 62.27
N ALA A 550 -155.41 17.30 63.12
CA ALA A 550 -156.26 17.08 64.29
C ALA A 550 -157.77 16.96 63.97
N ALA A 551 -158.22 17.53 62.85
CA ALA A 551 -159.61 17.40 62.38
C ALA A 551 -159.87 16.09 61.61
N GLN A 552 -158.86 15.57 60.90
CA GLN A 552 -158.95 14.30 60.16
C GLN A 552 -159.02 13.07 61.08
N GLU A 553 -158.18 13.01 62.12
CA GLU A 553 -158.11 11.83 63.02
C GLU A 553 -159.39 11.61 63.86
N LYS A 554 -160.23 12.63 64.06
CA LYS A 554 -161.47 12.54 64.87
C LYS A 554 -162.72 12.09 64.09
N GLU A 555 -162.81 12.38 62.79
CA GLU A 555 -163.92 11.94 61.92
C GLU A 555 -163.57 10.62 61.21
N GLU A 556 -162.28 10.33 61.01
CA GLU A 556 -161.77 9.05 60.50
C GLU A 556 -162.13 7.88 61.40
N LEU A 557 -162.02 7.99 62.73
CA LEU A 557 -162.34 6.85 63.62
C LEU A 557 -163.84 6.50 63.70
N GLN A 558 -164.73 7.41 63.29
CA GLN A 558 -166.18 7.16 63.30
C GLN A 558 -166.74 6.85 61.90
N ARG A 559 -166.15 7.37 60.82
CA ARG A 559 -166.41 6.90 59.44
C ARG A 559 -165.76 5.55 59.15
N GLN A 560 -164.61 5.21 59.74
CA GLN A 560 -163.95 3.92 59.53
C GLN A 560 -164.78 2.73 60.05
N GLY A 561 -165.68 2.93 61.02
CA GLY A 561 -166.63 1.90 61.44
C GLY A 561 -167.67 1.58 60.34
N ASP A 562 -168.31 2.60 59.79
CA ASP A 562 -169.39 2.43 58.81
C ASP A 562 -168.85 2.12 57.38
N ASP A 563 -167.65 2.60 57.03
CA ASP A 563 -166.98 2.30 55.74
C ASP A 563 -166.42 0.87 55.67
N LEU A 564 -166.03 0.26 56.80
CA LEU A 564 -165.50 -1.11 56.81
C LEU A 564 -166.62 -2.13 56.52
N ASP A 565 -167.83 -1.91 57.01
CA ASP A 565 -168.98 -2.77 56.71
C ASP A 565 -169.48 -2.62 55.26
N ALA A 566 -169.31 -1.44 54.64
CA ALA A 566 -169.62 -1.20 53.23
C ALA A 566 -168.52 -1.70 52.27
N LYS A 567 -167.24 -1.61 52.66
CA LYS A 567 -166.08 -2.07 51.86
C LYS A 567 -166.01 -3.59 51.74
N ILE A 568 -166.39 -4.35 52.77
CA ILE A 568 -166.38 -5.84 52.70
C ILE A 568 -167.27 -6.34 51.55
N ARG A 569 -168.44 -5.74 51.34
CA ARG A 569 -169.37 -6.15 50.26
C ARG A 569 -168.93 -5.72 48.85
N LYS A 570 -168.00 -4.77 48.73
CA LYS A 570 -167.48 -4.26 47.44
C LYS A 570 -166.18 -4.94 47.04
N THR A 571 -165.30 -5.26 48.00
CA THR A 571 -164.04 -5.99 47.74
C THR A 571 -164.28 -7.43 47.31
N GLU A 572 -165.34 -8.09 47.76
CA GLU A 572 -165.72 -9.43 47.25
C GLU A 572 -166.02 -9.43 45.73
N LYS A 573 -166.54 -8.32 45.18
CA LYS A 573 -166.80 -8.19 43.74
C LYS A 573 -165.57 -7.76 42.94
N GLU A 574 -164.65 -7.02 43.55
CA GLU A 574 -163.41 -6.54 42.92
C GLU A 574 -162.31 -7.62 42.87
N ILE A 575 -162.28 -8.57 43.83
CA ILE A 575 -161.35 -9.72 43.83
C ILE A 575 -161.54 -10.58 42.56
N HIS A 576 -162.79 -10.79 42.12
CA HIS A 576 -163.06 -11.62 40.94
C HIS A 576 -162.63 -10.95 39.62
N ALA A 577 -162.60 -9.61 39.55
CA ALA A 577 -162.12 -8.89 38.38
C ALA A 577 -160.57 -8.84 38.31
N LEU A 578 -159.91 -8.72 39.47
CA LEU A 578 -158.44 -8.66 39.56
C LEU A 578 -157.76 -10.01 39.27
N GLU A 579 -158.40 -11.14 39.57
CA GLU A 579 -157.87 -12.47 39.19
C GLU A 579 -157.71 -12.62 37.66
N ASN A 580 -158.66 -12.10 36.87
CA ASN A 580 -158.60 -12.19 35.41
C ASN A 580 -157.48 -11.32 34.80
N THR A 581 -157.23 -10.12 35.32
CA THR A 581 -156.16 -9.23 34.82
C THR A 581 -154.76 -9.73 35.18
N LEU A 582 -154.62 -10.38 36.33
CA LEU A 582 -153.34 -10.92 36.80
C LEU A 582 -152.85 -12.10 35.93
N GLN A 583 -153.79 -12.88 35.36
CA GLN A 583 -153.47 -14.00 34.47
C GLN A 583 -152.85 -13.54 33.13
N VAL A 584 -153.32 -12.43 32.55
CA VAL A 584 -152.80 -11.88 31.29
C VAL A 584 -151.39 -11.29 31.46
N VAL A 585 -151.17 -10.53 32.53
CA VAL A 585 -149.87 -9.88 32.80
C VAL A 585 -148.76 -10.89 33.11
N ASN A 586 -149.09 -11.99 33.82
CA ASN A 586 -148.12 -13.05 34.11
C ASN A 586 -147.65 -13.78 32.84
N ASN A 587 -148.54 -13.99 31.87
CA ASN A 587 -148.19 -14.65 30.61
C ASN A 587 -147.28 -13.77 29.73
N CYS A 588 -147.52 -12.45 29.66
CA CYS A 588 -146.61 -11.53 28.96
C CYS A 588 -145.24 -11.44 29.66
N SER A 589 -145.22 -11.35 30.99
CA SER A 589 -143.97 -11.20 31.77
C SER A 589 -143.09 -12.45 31.75
N THR A 590 -143.69 -13.64 31.68
CA THR A 590 -142.94 -14.90 31.55
C THR A 590 -142.32 -15.07 30.16
N THR A 591 -142.99 -14.59 29.11
CA THR A 591 -142.48 -14.61 27.73
C THR A 591 -141.31 -13.62 27.56
N TYR A 592 -141.41 -12.43 28.16
CA TYR A 592 -140.33 -11.42 28.14
C TYR A 592 -139.06 -11.87 28.89
N ARG A 593 -139.19 -12.62 29.99
CA ARG A 593 -138.00 -13.19 30.67
C ARG A 593 -137.29 -14.28 29.86
N LYS A 594 -138.02 -15.04 29.04
CA LYS A 594 -137.44 -16.09 28.19
C LYS A 594 -136.69 -15.55 26.97
N SER A 595 -137.01 -14.35 26.49
CA SER A 595 -136.29 -13.70 25.37
C SER A 595 -135.00 -12.98 25.80
N LEU A 596 -134.84 -12.68 27.10
CA LEU A 596 -133.69 -11.96 27.65
C LEU A 596 -132.61 -12.87 28.29
N THR A 597 -132.73 -14.19 28.17
CA THR A 597 -131.72 -15.11 28.72
C THR A 597 -130.56 -15.33 27.74
N LYS A 598 -129.33 -15.07 28.21
CA LYS A 598 -128.08 -14.98 27.44
C LYS A 598 -127.47 -16.38 27.16
N VAL A 599 -126.88 -16.53 25.98
CA VAL A 599 -126.26 -17.75 25.39
C VAL A 599 -125.20 -18.42 26.29
N THR A 600 -125.20 -19.76 26.30
CA THR A 600 -124.40 -20.69 27.13
C THR A 600 -122.92 -20.85 26.73
N GLU A 601 -122.11 -21.38 27.66
CA GLU A 601 -120.63 -21.48 27.74
C GLU A 601 -119.89 -22.28 26.64
N SER A 602 -120.46 -22.47 25.45
CA SER A 602 -119.83 -23.24 24.34
C SER A 602 -119.48 -22.39 23.11
N SER A 603 -119.14 -21.11 23.30
CA SER A 603 -118.87 -20.17 22.19
C SER A 603 -117.38 -20.17 21.74
N PRO A 604 -117.09 -20.09 20.42
CA PRO A 604 -115.74 -20.03 19.82
C PRO A 604 -114.81 -18.95 20.40
N ALA A 605 -115.36 -17.85 20.94
CA ALA A 605 -114.59 -16.76 21.52
C ALA A 605 -113.75 -17.18 22.75
N HIS A 606 -114.13 -18.26 23.44
CA HIS A 606 -113.36 -18.77 24.58
C HIS A 606 -112.08 -19.51 24.14
N GLN A 607 -112.09 -20.15 22.97
CA GLN A 607 -110.93 -20.88 22.45
C GLN A 607 -109.82 -19.94 21.92
N GLU A 608 -110.18 -18.75 21.45
CA GLU A 608 -109.21 -17.74 20.97
C GLU A 608 -108.42 -17.09 22.11
N LYS A 609 -109.07 -16.87 23.26
CA LYS A 609 -108.42 -16.37 24.48
C LYS A 609 -107.25 -17.27 24.93
N LEU A 610 -107.45 -18.60 24.88
CA LEU A 610 -106.43 -19.57 25.29
C LEU A 610 -105.16 -19.50 24.41
N LYS A 611 -105.30 -19.31 23.09
CA LYS A 611 -104.15 -19.21 22.16
C LYS A 611 -103.30 -17.96 22.40
N LEU A 612 -103.92 -16.83 22.73
CA LEU A 612 -103.20 -15.58 23.02
C LEU A 612 -102.42 -15.66 24.35
N GLU A 613 -102.93 -16.42 25.33
CA GLU A 613 -102.22 -16.63 26.60
C GLU A 613 -100.95 -17.48 26.45
N GLU A 614 -100.91 -18.43 25.51
CA GLU A 614 -99.72 -19.24 25.20
C GLU A 614 -98.61 -18.43 24.51
N GLN A 615 -98.97 -17.58 23.54
CA GLN A 615 -98.00 -16.73 22.84
C GLN A 615 -97.31 -15.74 23.79
N ARG A 616 -98.04 -15.22 24.79
CA ARG A 616 -97.48 -14.34 25.82
C ARG A 616 -96.41 -15.04 26.67
N ARG A 617 -96.63 -16.30 27.07
CA ARG A 617 -95.65 -17.07 27.87
C ARG A 617 -94.34 -17.31 27.10
N ALA A 618 -94.43 -17.64 25.81
CA ALA A 618 -93.23 -17.87 25.00
C ALA A 618 -92.36 -16.62 24.83
N ALA A 619 -92.96 -15.43 24.77
CA ALA A 619 -92.23 -14.16 24.71
C ALA A 619 -91.54 -13.83 26.05
N GLU A 620 -92.19 -14.10 27.18
CA GLU A 620 -91.62 -13.88 28.52
C GLU A 620 -90.39 -14.76 28.81
N GLU A 621 -90.36 -15.99 28.31
CA GLU A 621 -89.19 -16.88 28.47
C GLU A 621 -87.97 -16.39 27.69
N LYS A 622 -88.14 -15.92 26.44
CA LYS A 622 -87.05 -15.34 25.63
C LYS A 622 -86.46 -14.08 26.28
N TYR A 623 -87.31 -13.25 26.87
CA TYR A 623 -86.87 -12.06 27.62
C TYR A 623 -86.04 -12.44 28.86
N LYS A 624 -86.47 -13.45 29.63
CA LYS A 624 -85.71 -13.95 30.79
C LYS A 624 -84.35 -14.50 30.40
N TYR A 625 -84.24 -15.19 29.27
CA TYR A 625 -82.95 -15.68 28.75
C TYR A 625 -82.00 -14.53 28.40
N LYS A 626 -82.48 -13.52 27.67
CA LYS A 626 -81.66 -12.35 27.31
C LYS A 626 -81.24 -11.51 28.53
N LYS A 627 -82.09 -11.42 29.55
CA LYS A 627 -81.75 -10.76 30.81
C LYS A 627 -80.64 -11.47 31.59
N ARG A 628 -80.49 -12.81 31.45
CA ARG A 628 -79.40 -13.58 32.06
C ARG A 628 -78.05 -13.45 31.32
N GLN A 629 -78.05 -13.20 30.01
CA GLN A 629 -76.80 -12.98 29.25
C GLN A 629 -76.09 -11.65 29.60
N ILE A 630 -76.83 -10.66 30.09
CA ILE A 630 -76.27 -9.34 30.44
C ILE A 630 -75.23 -9.42 31.57
N PRO A 631 -75.50 -10.05 32.73
CA PRO A 631 -74.50 -10.15 33.79
C PRO A 631 -73.27 -10.98 33.40
N GLU A 632 -73.41 -12.02 32.57
CA GLU A 632 -72.28 -12.81 32.08
C GLU A 632 -71.32 -11.94 31.24
N LEU A 633 -71.86 -11.18 30.28
CA LEU A 633 -71.06 -10.26 29.47
C LEU A 633 -70.46 -9.10 30.30
N GLN A 634 -71.14 -8.67 31.35
CA GLN A 634 -70.63 -7.65 32.26
C GLN A 634 -69.45 -8.18 33.09
N GLU A 635 -69.52 -9.42 33.55
CA GLU A 635 -68.42 -10.08 34.28
C GLU A 635 -67.20 -10.31 33.37
N ASP A 636 -67.42 -10.65 32.10
CA ASP A 636 -66.35 -10.76 31.10
C ASP A 636 -65.65 -9.41 30.88
N ILE A 637 -66.42 -8.32 30.72
CA ILE A 637 -65.86 -6.96 30.58
C ILE A 637 -65.05 -6.58 31.81
N ASP A 638 -65.60 -6.81 33.01
CA ASP A 638 -64.92 -6.49 34.26
C ASP A 638 -63.63 -7.32 34.44
N SER A 639 -63.62 -8.58 33.99
CA SER A 639 -62.43 -9.44 34.01
C SER A 639 -61.34 -8.93 33.05
N MET A 640 -61.73 -8.55 31.82
CA MET A 640 -60.82 -8.00 30.83
C MET A 640 -60.25 -6.65 31.27
N SER A 641 -61.06 -5.80 31.91
CA SER A 641 -60.61 -4.53 32.49
C SER A 641 -59.56 -4.73 33.57
N ARG A 642 -59.74 -5.70 34.48
CA ARG A 642 -58.72 -6.02 35.50
C ARG A 642 -57.42 -6.52 34.87
N THR A 643 -57.49 -7.31 33.80
CA THR A 643 -56.29 -7.75 33.07
C THR A 643 -55.57 -6.57 32.41
N LEU A 644 -56.31 -5.65 31.80
CA LEU A 644 -55.74 -4.45 31.18
C LEU A 644 -55.04 -3.56 32.22
N ASP A 645 -55.67 -3.34 33.37
CA ASP A 645 -55.07 -2.55 34.46
C ASP A 645 -53.77 -3.20 34.98
N GLY A 646 -53.72 -4.53 35.07
CA GLY A 646 -52.52 -5.27 35.43
C GLY A 646 -51.38 -5.07 34.42
N LEU A 647 -51.67 -5.15 33.11
CA LEU A 647 -50.68 -4.92 32.06
C LEU A 647 -50.16 -3.47 32.05
N LEU A 648 -51.02 -2.49 32.32
CA LEU A 648 -50.61 -1.08 32.42
C LEU A 648 -49.68 -0.85 33.63
N GLN A 649 -49.92 -1.54 34.74
CA GLN A 649 -49.05 -1.46 35.91
C GLN A 649 -47.67 -2.11 35.64
N GLU A 650 -47.64 -3.25 34.95
CA GLU A 650 -46.39 -3.89 34.51
C GLU A 650 -45.60 -2.99 33.55
N GLU A 651 -46.26 -2.33 32.60
CA GLU A 651 -45.63 -1.37 31.69
C GLU A 651 -45.00 -0.19 32.45
N ALA A 652 -45.68 0.32 33.48
CA ALA A 652 -45.17 1.41 34.31
C ALA A 652 -43.91 1.00 35.09
N VAL A 653 -43.90 -0.20 35.67
CA VAL A 653 -42.71 -0.74 36.36
C VAL A 653 -41.56 -0.93 35.39
N GLN A 654 -41.81 -1.46 34.19
CA GLN A 654 -40.79 -1.62 33.16
C GLN A 654 -40.20 -0.27 32.73
N LYS A 655 -41.03 0.75 32.50
CA LYS A 655 -40.56 2.12 32.19
C LYS A 655 -39.64 2.67 33.27
N GLU A 656 -40.01 2.50 34.55
CA GLU A 656 -39.17 2.95 35.66
C GLU A 656 -37.82 2.21 35.73
N THR A 657 -37.79 0.91 35.41
CA THR A 657 -36.52 0.16 35.29
C THR A 657 -35.66 0.62 34.11
N ILE A 658 -36.28 0.98 32.99
CA ILE A 658 -35.57 1.54 31.83
C ILE A 658 -34.96 2.90 32.17
N GLU A 659 -35.70 3.77 32.86
CA GLU A 659 -35.19 5.07 33.29
C GLU A 659 -34.00 4.94 34.27
N ARG A 660 -34.11 4.03 35.25
CA ARG A 660 -32.99 3.73 36.17
C ARG A 660 -31.75 3.20 35.45
N THR A 661 -31.94 2.28 34.51
CA THR A 661 -30.82 1.72 33.73
C THR A 661 -30.19 2.76 32.81
N GLN A 662 -30.99 3.60 32.15
CA GLN A 662 -30.50 4.73 31.35
C GLN A 662 -29.70 5.74 32.20
N ALA A 663 -30.19 6.08 33.39
CA ALA A 663 -29.46 6.94 34.32
C ALA A 663 -28.11 6.32 34.73
N HIS A 664 -28.06 5.01 34.97
CA HIS A 664 -26.83 4.30 35.26
C HIS A 664 -25.84 4.33 34.08
N VAL A 665 -26.32 4.07 32.86
CA VAL A 665 -25.51 4.16 31.62
C VAL A 665 -24.93 5.57 31.43
N LEU A 666 -25.73 6.62 31.65
CA LEU A 666 -25.25 8.00 31.58
C LEU A 666 -24.15 8.28 32.62
N SER A 667 -24.29 7.76 33.84
CA SER A 667 -23.26 7.90 34.88
C SER A 667 -21.95 7.20 34.51
N LEU A 668 -22.02 6.00 33.92
CA LEU A 668 -20.86 5.25 33.44
C LEU A 668 -20.19 5.95 32.26
N ASN A 669 -20.96 6.48 31.31
CA ASN A 669 -20.42 7.22 30.18
C ASN A 669 -19.66 8.47 30.64
N ASN A 670 -20.21 9.23 31.60
CA ASN A 670 -19.51 10.37 32.19
C ASN A 670 -18.23 9.95 32.91
N TYR A 671 -18.23 8.80 33.59
CA TYR A 671 -17.02 8.24 34.22
C TYR A 671 -15.96 7.87 33.18
N ILE A 672 -16.34 7.20 32.08
CA ILE A 672 -15.45 6.83 30.97
C ILE A 672 -14.83 8.09 30.36
N LEU A 673 -15.63 9.10 30.02
CA LEU A 673 -15.14 10.37 29.47
C LEU A 673 -14.13 11.05 30.39
N SER A 674 -14.39 11.08 31.70
CA SER A 674 -13.45 11.62 32.69
C SER A 674 -12.13 10.83 32.73
N LYS A 675 -12.17 9.50 32.53
CA LYS A 675 -10.97 8.66 32.49
C LYS A 675 -10.20 8.83 31.19
N GLU A 676 -10.87 8.95 30.05
CA GLU A 676 -10.24 9.25 28.77
C GLU A 676 -9.52 10.60 28.78
N GLU A 677 -10.11 11.64 29.38
CA GLU A 677 -9.43 12.93 29.55
C GLU A 677 -8.17 12.83 30.42
N LYS A 678 -8.22 12.02 31.49
CA LYS A 678 -7.04 11.77 32.35
C LYS A 678 -5.96 10.99 31.61
N LEU A 679 -6.34 9.98 30.83
CA LEU A 679 -5.44 9.22 29.98
C LEU A 679 -4.76 10.12 28.94
N ASN A 680 -5.54 10.95 28.25
CA ASN A 680 -5.02 11.89 27.25
C ASN A 680 -4.04 12.91 27.86
N ARG A 681 -4.29 13.37 29.09
CA ARG A 681 -3.36 14.21 29.84
C ARG A 681 -2.06 13.46 30.16
N ALA A 682 -2.16 12.22 30.65
CA ALA A 682 -1.00 11.39 30.95
C ALA A 682 -0.16 11.09 29.70
N ILE A 683 -0.78 10.72 28.57
CA ILE A 683 -0.08 10.48 27.29
C ILE A 683 0.69 11.72 26.83
N LYS A 684 0.06 12.90 26.89
CA LYS A 684 0.72 14.17 26.54
C LYS A 684 1.93 14.45 27.43
N GLN A 685 1.82 14.10 28.71
CA GLN A 685 2.89 14.29 29.69
C GLN A 685 4.03 13.27 29.53
N CYS A 686 3.72 12.00 29.27
CA CYS A 686 4.71 10.99 28.89
C CYS A 686 5.46 11.41 27.62
N ALA A 687 4.74 11.84 26.58
CA ALA A 687 5.36 12.34 25.33
C ALA A 687 6.22 13.60 25.53
N LYS A 688 5.96 14.40 26.57
CA LYS A 688 6.82 15.52 26.96
C LYS A 688 8.10 15.01 27.61
N TYR A 689 8.00 14.08 28.58
CA TYR A 689 9.17 13.49 29.24
C TYR A 689 10.04 12.67 28.29
N THR A 690 9.47 11.92 27.35
CA THR A 690 10.20 11.23 26.26
C THR A 690 11.04 12.22 25.45
N ARG A 691 10.47 13.39 25.08
CA ARG A 691 11.23 14.44 24.37
C ARG A 691 12.35 15.04 25.23
N GLU A 692 12.09 15.28 26.51
CA GLU A 692 13.10 15.79 27.44
C GLU A 692 14.26 14.80 27.63
N ILE A 693 13.97 13.50 27.81
CA ILE A 693 14.97 12.42 27.95
C ILE A 693 15.83 12.29 26.69
N ARG A 694 15.22 12.31 25.50
CA ARG A 694 15.95 12.24 24.22
C ARG A 694 16.81 13.47 23.98
N SER A 695 16.30 14.66 24.32
CA SER A 695 17.04 15.92 24.20
C SER A 695 18.25 15.98 25.15
N ALA A 696 18.13 15.45 26.37
CA ALA A 696 19.22 15.43 27.34
C ALA A 696 20.35 14.45 26.97
N LYS A 697 20.05 13.41 26.18
CA LYS A 697 21.02 12.37 25.76
C LYS A 697 21.53 12.51 24.32
N ASN A 698 21.09 13.52 23.56
CA ASN A 698 21.46 13.73 22.15
C ASN A 698 21.33 12.46 21.29
N SER A 699 20.25 11.69 21.50
CA SER A 699 19.96 10.45 20.78
C SER A 699 18.57 10.53 20.16
N GLU A 700 18.47 10.19 18.87
CA GLU A 700 17.18 10.02 18.18
C GLU A 700 16.54 8.65 18.47
N GLU A 701 17.35 7.66 18.90
CA GLU A 701 16.89 6.32 19.24
C GLU A 701 16.35 6.23 20.68
N LYS A 702 15.41 5.28 20.90
CA LYS A 702 14.83 4.99 22.22
C LYS A 702 15.95 4.73 23.24
N THR A 703 15.98 5.53 24.30
CA THR A 703 16.99 5.40 25.35
C THR A 703 16.72 4.17 26.22
N PHE A 704 17.73 3.71 26.96
CA PHE A 704 17.58 2.60 27.89
C PHE A 704 16.49 2.90 28.95
N GLU A 705 16.41 4.14 29.42
CA GLU A 705 15.41 4.60 30.38
C GLU A 705 13.99 4.53 29.82
N GLU A 706 13.78 4.83 28.54
CA GLU A 706 12.48 4.66 27.89
C GLU A 706 12.06 3.20 27.81
N ARG A 707 13.00 2.28 27.54
CA ARG A 707 12.73 0.83 27.54
C ARG A 707 12.43 0.29 28.94
N ASP A 708 13.12 0.79 29.97
CA ASP A 708 12.85 0.41 31.36
C ASP A 708 11.49 0.93 31.85
N ILE A 709 11.12 2.16 31.47
CA ILE A 709 9.79 2.73 31.75
C ILE A 709 8.70 1.91 31.07
N GLU A 710 8.84 1.61 29.77
CA GLU A 710 7.89 0.76 29.01
C GLU A 710 7.74 -0.63 29.65
N LEU A 711 8.83 -1.26 30.09
CA LEU A 711 8.79 -2.56 30.77
C LEU A 711 8.08 -2.49 32.14
N ARG A 712 8.28 -1.42 32.92
CA ARG A 712 7.56 -1.24 34.19
C ARG A 712 6.08 -0.96 33.97
N GLU A 713 5.73 -0.14 32.99
CA GLU A 713 4.33 0.12 32.61
C GLU A 713 3.64 -1.17 32.18
N LEU A 714 4.28 -1.99 31.32
CA LEU A 714 3.73 -3.30 30.93
C LEU A 714 3.54 -4.25 32.13
N ARG A 715 4.50 -4.25 33.07
CA ARG A 715 4.38 -5.05 34.30
C ARG A 715 3.22 -4.58 35.18
N ASP A 716 3.03 -3.27 35.32
CA ASP A 716 1.96 -2.72 36.15
C ASP A 716 0.58 -2.85 35.48
N VAL A 717 0.50 -2.74 34.15
CA VAL A 717 -0.69 -3.09 33.37
C VAL A 717 -1.07 -4.55 33.60
N ASN A 718 -0.11 -5.48 33.50
CA ASN A 718 -0.38 -6.90 33.77
C ASN A 718 -0.85 -7.14 35.20
N LYS A 719 -0.25 -6.48 36.20
CA LYS A 719 -0.73 -6.57 37.60
C LYS A 719 -2.17 -6.04 37.75
N SER A 720 -2.48 -4.93 37.12
CA SER A 720 -3.80 -4.30 37.16
C SER A 720 -4.86 -5.17 36.47
N VAL A 721 -4.55 -5.70 35.28
CA VAL A 721 -5.42 -6.62 34.54
C VAL A 721 -5.67 -7.89 35.33
N ASN A 722 -4.63 -8.48 35.93
CA ASN A 722 -4.79 -9.66 36.78
C ASN A 722 -5.66 -9.36 38.01
N LYS A 723 -5.54 -8.16 38.60
CA LYS A 723 -6.40 -7.73 39.71
C LYS A 723 -7.86 -7.59 39.28
N MET A 724 -8.12 -6.94 38.15
CA MET A 724 -9.48 -6.80 37.59
C MET A 724 -10.08 -8.15 37.20
N LEU A 725 -9.28 -9.07 36.67
CA LEU A 725 -9.71 -10.44 36.37
C LEU A 725 -10.07 -11.19 37.65
N LEU A 726 -9.27 -11.06 38.73
CA LEU A 726 -9.59 -11.64 40.04
C LEU A 726 -10.89 -11.06 40.62
N GLU A 727 -11.05 -9.74 40.62
CA GLU A 727 -12.27 -9.07 41.09
C GLU A 727 -13.50 -9.52 40.28
N ALA A 728 -13.38 -9.62 38.95
CA ALA A 728 -14.45 -10.10 38.09
C ALA A 728 -14.77 -11.60 38.26
N MET A 729 -13.76 -12.42 38.60
CA MET A 729 -13.94 -13.84 38.94
C MET A 729 -14.60 -14.02 40.32
N GLU A 730 -14.36 -13.11 41.26
CA GLU A 730 -15.03 -13.10 42.57
C GLU A 730 -16.50 -12.67 42.46
N GLU A 731 -16.82 -11.70 41.60
CA GLU A 731 -18.20 -11.22 41.39
C GLU A 731 -19.05 -12.18 40.54
N ASN A 732 -18.43 -12.99 39.66
CA ASN A 732 -19.14 -13.88 38.74
C ASN A 732 -18.57 -15.32 38.76
N PRO A 733 -19.16 -16.24 39.55
CA PRO A 733 -18.67 -17.62 39.72
C PRO A 733 -18.56 -18.42 38.42
N ASP A 734 -19.48 -18.19 37.47
CA ASP A 734 -19.49 -18.87 36.17
C ASP A 734 -18.28 -18.47 35.31
N LEU A 735 -17.84 -17.21 35.41
CA LEU A 735 -16.67 -16.68 34.70
C LEU A 735 -15.36 -17.27 35.23
N SER A 736 -15.31 -17.57 36.54
CA SER A 736 -14.17 -18.20 37.19
C SER A 736 -13.87 -19.58 36.57
N SER A 737 -14.91 -20.40 36.36
CA SER A 737 -14.77 -21.72 35.74
C SER A 737 -14.25 -21.64 34.29
N ALA A 738 -14.76 -20.70 33.50
CA ALA A 738 -14.38 -20.52 32.09
C ALA A 738 -12.94 -19.97 31.94
N LEU A 739 -12.55 -19.01 32.78
CA LEU A 739 -11.20 -18.45 32.78
C LEU A 739 -10.17 -19.48 33.26
N GLN A 740 -10.50 -20.31 34.25
CA GLN A 740 -9.61 -21.36 34.75
C GLN A 740 -9.32 -22.43 33.68
N ILE A 741 -10.33 -22.80 32.88
CA ILE A 741 -10.16 -23.69 31.70
C ILE A 741 -9.22 -23.05 30.67
N ARG A 742 -9.39 -21.75 30.36
CA ARG A 742 -8.51 -21.04 29.43
C ARG A 742 -7.08 -20.89 29.95
N PHE A 743 -6.89 -20.62 31.24
CA PHE A 743 -5.56 -20.55 31.84
C PHE A 743 -4.84 -21.91 31.80
N MET A 744 -5.57 -23.02 32.00
CA MET A 744 -5.01 -24.37 31.83
C MET A 744 -4.61 -24.67 30.37
N GLN A 745 -5.39 -24.21 29.38
CA GLN A 745 -5.03 -24.35 27.97
C GLN A 745 -3.78 -23.56 27.60
N VAL A 746 -3.65 -22.31 28.05
CA VAL A 746 -2.49 -21.46 27.78
C VAL A 746 -1.21 -21.99 28.48
N GLN A 747 -1.34 -22.56 29.68
CA GLN A 747 -0.21 -23.23 30.35
C GLN A 747 0.29 -24.45 29.56
N HIS A 748 -0.61 -25.18 28.91
CA HIS A 748 -0.27 -26.31 28.06
C HIS A 748 0.50 -25.86 26.81
N ASP A 749 0.05 -24.78 26.16
CA ASP A 749 0.69 -24.23 24.95
C ASP A 749 2.10 -23.67 25.21
N ILE A 750 2.30 -22.98 26.34
CA ILE A 750 3.62 -22.43 26.73
C ILE A 750 4.61 -23.56 27.08
N GLY A 751 4.14 -24.66 27.69
CA GLY A 751 4.95 -25.84 27.97
C GLY A 751 5.45 -26.59 26.72
N THR A 752 4.69 -26.53 25.62
CA THR A 752 5.11 -27.10 24.32
C THR A 752 6.19 -26.28 23.63
N ILE A 753 6.20 -24.96 23.82
CA ILE A 753 7.19 -24.06 23.19
C ILE A 753 8.56 -24.16 23.88
N THR A 754 8.60 -24.37 25.20
CA THR A 754 9.86 -24.58 25.92
C THR A 754 10.50 -25.95 25.67
N HIS A 755 9.73 -26.95 25.24
CA HIS A 755 10.24 -28.28 24.89
C HIS A 755 10.78 -28.40 23.45
N HIS A 756 10.68 -27.36 22.62
CA HIS A 756 11.26 -27.34 21.26
C HIS A 756 12.55 -26.49 21.15
N HIS A 757 13.03 -25.90 22.24
CA HIS A 757 14.29 -25.12 22.31
C HIS A 757 15.20 -25.49 23.49
N LEU A 758 15.10 -26.74 23.96
CA LEU A 758 16.13 -27.46 24.72
C LEU A 758 16.44 -28.74 23.96
#